data_AF-A0A7C5ZGK7-F1
#
_entry.id   AF-A0A7C5ZGK7-F1
#
_cell.length_a   1.000
_cell.length_b   1.000
_cell.length_c   1.000
_cell.angle_alpha   90.00
_cell.angle_beta   90.00
_cell.angle_gamma   90.00
#
_symmetry.space_group_name_H-M   'P 1'
#
loop_
_entity.id
_entity.type
_entity.pdbx_description
1 polymer ?
#
loop_
_entity_poly.entity_id
_entity_poly.type
_entity_poly.pdbx_seq_one_letter_code
_entity_poly.pdbx_strand_id
1 'polypeptide(L)'
;MLDQQLENLVAMGVDSVALNVWWFQDNINSTQVAPNFNRYSSTDATLRQVIDAAHARGLAVQLRPLVDLANDPTHWRGQIVGGDAWFNAPGGYGDYIRHMADIAQEKNVAMLSVGVELEAVASQEANWRNLIASLRSRYSGPLTYAANWGNPAIGSTINWWDAVDYIGIDAYHPLTGKNNPTQAELDAAWANRASLIESWRNSVAPDKTVLFTEVGYMNYDGANRMPWSFDAAAGNDQLEQAQAYAAMLSQNMPRAWFGGAYWWAWDIGNPNPSPIGYETMGKLAYDVMGAHYVPGYTPGPTWTGAADNLWTSGGNWSSGLAPGTLTTANFSGPGSGSTSIILGGNVPNMRLIFDGATTPAYTLAPGGTLTVNSGGGITITNTVTTTQTLNCAIALEGPAIFANGSTAPNQRLVINGPISAANAGLKRLSLFGGGSGQLNGTISDGAGTVAVWKGGGGSWTISGNNTYSGPTDICWGTVVITSNTALGSGAGSTTVLNGASLVINPGMSVNETLQISGSGVGGQGALQRADVAPYGPTTWNGDIVLSGDAEIHNRAYNNPGNPIGVWTLGGNISGGSPDTTLNLRSGNSNPGFFRITGTNNTYLGRTLISGGKVILAGGDDTLPVTTTVVLDTYDRGSNVEAGVLDLNGTDQTIAGLTQVARATGPRVINGLTATRSVLTINNSASHTYSGILQDGRGTLALAKIGAGTFTLTGPSTFSGGTRVAGGTLLLTDADAIGNGSLEVAAGKAVFAASLPKAPKLKGLVVSGSGRIDLTNNDLVIDYSPLGPGDLGPIDELRGMIGGAYNFGDWNGAGIGSSVATPSAFALGYGEALLLGLTSFSGQTVDQTSLLIRYTRFGDSDLDGQVDLDDLYALAMHWQTSDYWTGGDFNYDRFVDVRDLYLLAMNWQQSSSAAALAEALASMGLPSVSVPEPGWGMIAIAETMAGAGVRSRRRSTSRRIARSRPKAWVWHGW
;
A
#
# COMPACT_ATOMS: atom_id res chain seq x y z
N MET A 1 -6.52 -16.54 2.79
CA MET A 1 -7.24 -16.49 1.49
C MET A 1 -7.33 -17.87 0.85
N LEU A 2 -6.21 -18.47 0.40
CA LEU A 2 -6.09 -19.83 -0.16
C LEU A 2 -7.03 -20.88 0.48
N ASP A 3 -6.93 -21.06 1.79
CA ASP A 3 -7.71 -22.04 2.56
C ASP A 3 -9.22 -21.96 2.33
N GLN A 4 -9.78 -20.74 2.29
CA GLN A 4 -11.21 -20.54 2.06
C GLN A 4 -11.63 -20.96 0.66
N GLN A 5 -10.78 -20.70 -0.35
CA GLN A 5 -11.09 -21.04 -1.73
C GLN A 5 -11.08 -22.56 -1.93
N LEU A 6 -10.15 -23.27 -1.28
CA LEU A 6 -10.14 -24.74 -1.24
C LEU A 6 -11.34 -25.31 -0.46
N GLU A 7 -11.79 -24.66 0.62
CA GLU A 7 -13.02 -25.01 1.34
C GLU A 7 -14.29 -24.80 0.50
N ASN A 8 -14.37 -23.69 -0.24
CA ASN A 8 -15.45 -23.43 -1.20
C ASN A 8 -15.52 -24.52 -2.27
N LEU A 9 -14.37 -24.91 -2.82
CA LEU A 9 -14.28 -25.98 -3.82
C LEU A 9 -14.76 -27.33 -3.25
N VAL A 10 -14.29 -27.75 -2.07
CA VAL A 10 -14.78 -28.98 -1.41
C VAL A 10 -16.29 -28.91 -1.14
N ALA A 11 -16.82 -27.75 -0.76
CA ALA A 11 -18.26 -27.55 -0.56
C ALA A 11 -19.09 -27.73 -1.85
N MET A 12 -18.52 -27.45 -3.02
CA MET A 12 -19.12 -27.75 -4.33
C MET A 12 -19.08 -29.25 -4.73
N GLY A 13 -18.55 -30.13 -3.87
CA GLY A 13 -18.36 -31.55 -4.20
C GLY A 13 -17.22 -31.81 -5.19
N VAL A 14 -16.31 -30.84 -5.34
CA VAL A 14 -15.08 -30.94 -6.14
C VAL A 14 -14.10 -31.84 -5.42
N ASP A 15 -13.48 -32.76 -6.14
CA ASP A 15 -12.46 -33.69 -5.62
C ASP A 15 -11.06 -33.39 -6.14
N SER A 16 -10.88 -32.43 -7.06
CA SER A 16 -9.60 -32.16 -7.74
C SER A 16 -9.40 -30.69 -8.15
N VAL A 17 -8.14 -30.27 -8.30
CA VAL A 17 -7.77 -28.91 -8.75
C VAL A 17 -6.59 -28.98 -9.71
N ALA A 18 -6.64 -28.28 -10.84
CA ALA A 18 -5.52 -28.15 -11.78
C ALA A 18 -4.75 -26.86 -11.50
N LEU A 19 -3.57 -26.99 -10.90
CA LEU A 19 -2.72 -25.85 -10.62
C LEU A 19 -2.02 -25.41 -11.91
N ASN A 20 -2.43 -24.27 -12.48
CA ASN A 20 -1.71 -23.62 -13.56
C ASN A 20 -0.43 -22.97 -13.02
N VAL A 21 0.69 -23.16 -13.71
CA VAL A 21 1.98 -22.53 -13.42
C VAL A 21 2.50 -21.92 -14.72
N TRP A 22 2.81 -20.63 -14.74
CA TRP A 22 3.37 -19.96 -15.92
C TRP A 22 4.87 -19.80 -15.83
N TRP A 23 5.60 -20.28 -16.83
CA TRP A 23 6.93 -19.78 -17.19
C TRP A 23 6.83 -19.06 -18.56
N PHE A 24 7.88 -18.36 -18.97
CA PHE A 24 7.87 -17.50 -20.15
C PHE A 24 9.09 -17.71 -21.05
N GLN A 25 8.90 -17.44 -22.35
CA GLN A 25 9.96 -17.25 -23.35
C GLN A 25 9.74 -15.92 -24.10
N ASP A 26 10.75 -15.31 -24.72
CA ASP A 26 10.58 -13.96 -25.29
C ASP A 26 9.56 -13.89 -26.43
N ASN A 27 9.71 -14.74 -27.44
CA ASN A 27 8.88 -14.80 -28.64
C ASN A 27 8.74 -16.25 -29.14
N ILE A 28 7.93 -16.48 -30.19
CA ILE A 28 7.64 -17.82 -30.73
C ILE A 28 8.87 -18.63 -31.18
N ASN A 29 10.01 -18.00 -31.47
CA ASN A 29 11.26 -18.66 -31.89
C ASN A 29 12.27 -18.89 -30.74
N SER A 30 12.02 -18.34 -29.55
CA SER A 30 12.95 -18.48 -28.41
C SER A 30 13.01 -19.91 -27.88
N THR A 31 14.22 -20.39 -27.57
CA THR A 31 14.48 -21.75 -27.08
C THR A 31 14.69 -21.85 -25.56
N GLN A 32 14.67 -20.72 -24.84
CA GLN A 32 14.85 -20.65 -23.39
C GLN A 32 13.52 -20.31 -22.71
N VAL A 33 13.22 -21.00 -21.60
CA VAL A 33 11.97 -20.86 -20.83
C VAL A 33 12.31 -20.66 -19.35
N ALA A 34 11.82 -19.57 -18.75
CA ALA A 34 12.15 -19.17 -17.38
C ALA A 34 10.96 -18.54 -16.63
N PRO A 35 10.92 -18.59 -15.28
CA PRO A 35 9.88 -17.89 -14.53
C PRO A 35 10.06 -16.37 -14.58
N ASN A 36 8.95 -15.64 -14.61
CA ASN A 36 8.91 -14.18 -14.49
C ASN A 36 7.99 -13.80 -13.31
N PHE A 37 8.60 -13.56 -12.15
CA PHE A 37 7.91 -13.22 -10.90
C PHE A 37 7.30 -11.80 -10.90
N ASN A 38 7.59 -10.97 -11.90
CA ASN A 38 6.89 -9.71 -12.16
C ASN A 38 5.63 -9.92 -13.03
N ARG A 39 5.38 -11.16 -13.47
CA ARG A 39 4.16 -11.61 -14.14
C ARG A 39 3.60 -12.82 -13.38
N TYR A 40 3.22 -13.89 -14.08
CA TYR A 40 2.26 -14.88 -13.61
C TYR A 40 2.95 -16.12 -12.97
N SER A 41 4.25 -16.04 -12.67
CA SER A 41 5.04 -17.15 -12.15
C SER A 41 5.02 -17.20 -10.61
N SER A 42 4.56 -18.32 -10.05
CA SER A 42 4.68 -18.61 -8.62
C SER A 42 6.05 -19.23 -8.27
N THR A 43 6.46 -19.13 -7.00
CA THR A 43 7.72 -19.76 -6.55
C THR A 43 7.57 -21.26 -6.32
N ASP A 44 8.69 -21.98 -6.44
CA ASP A 44 8.83 -23.40 -6.11
C ASP A 44 8.36 -23.73 -4.67
N ALA A 45 8.41 -22.77 -3.74
CA ALA A 45 7.92 -22.94 -2.37
C ALA A 45 6.39 -22.72 -2.28
N THR A 46 5.88 -21.65 -2.90
CA THR A 46 4.44 -21.33 -2.98
C THR A 46 3.66 -22.49 -3.60
N LEU A 47 4.15 -23.01 -4.73
CA LEU A 47 3.53 -24.15 -5.42
C LEU A 47 3.45 -25.39 -4.52
N ARG A 48 4.52 -25.70 -3.77
CA ARG A 48 4.53 -26.83 -2.82
C ARG A 48 3.51 -26.65 -1.70
N GLN A 49 3.42 -25.45 -1.13
CA GLN A 49 2.47 -25.12 -0.07
C GLN A 49 1.01 -25.24 -0.52
N VAL A 50 0.69 -24.81 -1.75
CA VAL A 50 -0.65 -24.97 -2.33
C VAL A 50 -1.01 -26.44 -2.54
N ILE A 51 -0.06 -27.26 -3.03
CA ILE A 51 -0.29 -28.70 -3.21
C ILE A 51 -0.59 -29.37 -1.86
N ASP A 52 0.13 -29.02 -0.79
CA ASP A 52 -0.15 -29.52 0.56
C ASP A 52 -1.51 -29.06 1.08
N ALA A 53 -1.86 -27.78 0.92
CA ALA A 53 -3.13 -27.21 1.38
C ALA A 53 -4.35 -27.83 0.67
N ALA A 54 -4.20 -28.23 -0.59
CA ALA A 54 -5.19 -29.00 -1.35
C ALA A 54 -5.26 -30.46 -0.86
N HIS A 55 -4.12 -31.15 -0.70
CA HIS A 55 -4.10 -32.54 -0.19
C HIS A 55 -4.62 -32.67 1.24
N ALA A 56 -4.40 -31.67 2.10
CA ALA A 56 -4.96 -31.62 3.45
C ALA A 56 -6.51 -31.60 3.48
N ARG A 57 -7.13 -31.20 2.37
CA ARG A 57 -8.58 -31.17 2.15
C ARG A 57 -9.08 -32.32 1.26
N GLY A 58 -8.22 -33.31 0.99
CA GLY A 58 -8.51 -34.48 0.14
C GLY A 58 -8.40 -34.23 -1.38
N LEU A 59 -8.30 -32.97 -1.81
CA LEU A 59 -8.33 -32.57 -3.22
C LEU A 59 -7.15 -33.16 -4.02
N ALA A 60 -7.44 -33.76 -5.16
CA ALA A 60 -6.48 -34.37 -6.08
C ALA A 60 -5.92 -33.34 -7.07
N VAL A 61 -4.67 -32.93 -6.85
CA VAL A 61 -4.01 -31.91 -7.67
C VAL A 61 -3.59 -32.42 -9.06
N GLN A 62 -4.07 -31.85 -10.17
CA GLN A 62 -3.33 -31.85 -11.44
C GLN A 62 -2.32 -30.69 -11.43
N LEU A 63 -1.16 -30.87 -12.06
CA LEU A 63 -0.24 -29.77 -12.38
C LEU A 63 -0.32 -29.48 -13.89
N ARG A 64 -0.62 -28.23 -14.28
CA ARG A 64 -0.66 -27.75 -15.67
C ARG A 64 0.45 -26.69 -15.86
N PRO A 65 1.63 -27.06 -16.38
CA PRO A 65 2.67 -26.11 -16.70
C PRO A 65 2.39 -25.43 -18.05
N LEU A 66 2.30 -24.10 -18.06
CA LEU A 66 2.11 -23.27 -19.24
C LEU A 66 3.41 -22.54 -19.58
N VAL A 67 3.60 -22.29 -20.87
CA VAL A 67 4.62 -21.37 -21.38
C VAL A 67 3.92 -20.29 -22.20
N ASP A 68 4.16 -19.03 -21.86
CA ASP A 68 3.61 -17.87 -22.57
C ASP A 68 4.72 -16.90 -23.02
N LEU A 69 4.37 -15.94 -23.87
CA LEU A 69 5.33 -15.02 -24.46
C LEU A 69 5.53 -13.77 -23.59
N ALA A 70 6.80 -13.41 -23.36
CA ALA A 70 7.17 -12.25 -22.55
C ALA A 70 7.15 -10.95 -23.37
N ASN A 71 7.65 -11.00 -24.60
CA ASN A 71 8.03 -9.83 -25.42
C ASN A 71 7.43 -9.88 -26.83
N ASP A 72 6.40 -10.70 -27.06
CA ASP A 72 5.74 -10.93 -28.34
C ASP A 72 4.20 -10.97 -28.16
N PRO A 73 3.54 -9.80 -28.06
CA PRO A 73 2.10 -9.70 -27.78
C PRO A 73 1.22 -9.95 -29.01
N THR A 74 1.81 -10.17 -30.18
CA THR A 74 1.10 -10.45 -31.44
C THR A 74 0.86 -11.94 -31.69
N HIS A 75 1.47 -12.81 -30.89
CA HIS A 75 1.33 -14.26 -30.99
C HIS A 75 0.89 -14.87 -29.65
N TRP A 76 0.47 -16.13 -29.68
CA TRP A 76 0.10 -16.90 -28.49
C TRP A 76 0.82 -18.25 -28.43
N ARG A 77 0.73 -18.97 -27.30
CA ARG A 77 1.50 -20.21 -27.04
C ARG A 77 1.37 -21.29 -28.11
N GLY A 78 0.22 -21.40 -28.78
CA GLY A 78 -0.01 -22.34 -29.88
C GLY A 78 0.87 -22.12 -31.11
N GLN A 79 1.48 -20.94 -31.26
CA GLN A 79 2.34 -20.57 -32.40
C GLN A 79 3.85 -20.74 -32.12
N ILE A 80 4.24 -21.22 -30.93
CA ILE A 80 5.66 -21.51 -30.61
C ILE A 80 6.23 -22.54 -31.59
N VAL A 81 7.45 -22.29 -32.10
CA VAL A 81 8.08 -23.11 -33.16
C VAL A 81 8.80 -24.35 -32.60
N GLY A 82 9.32 -24.27 -31.37
CA GLY A 82 9.94 -25.39 -30.67
C GLY A 82 11.25 -25.92 -31.29
N GLY A 83 11.26 -27.18 -31.71
CA GLY A 83 12.43 -27.87 -32.23
C GLY A 83 13.36 -28.44 -31.16
N ASP A 84 14.34 -29.25 -31.59
CA ASP A 84 15.16 -30.10 -30.71
C ASP A 84 15.84 -29.35 -29.55
N ALA A 85 16.27 -28.11 -29.77
CA ALA A 85 16.87 -27.28 -28.73
C ALA A 85 15.86 -26.88 -27.63
N TRP A 86 14.63 -26.52 -28.00
CA TRP A 86 13.57 -26.16 -27.06
C TRP A 86 13.12 -27.36 -26.22
N PHE A 87 13.14 -28.58 -26.78
CA PHE A 87 12.85 -29.82 -26.04
C PHE A 87 14.04 -30.34 -25.20
N ASN A 88 15.27 -30.27 -25.72
CA ASN A 88 16.39 -31.07 -25.18
C ASN A 88 17.58 -30.26 -24.65
N ALA A 89 17.72 -28.96 -24.99
CA ALA A 89 18.83 -28.15 -24.49
C ALA A 89 18.60 -27.65 -23.04
N PRO A 90 19.67 -27.35 -22.28
CA PRO A 90 19.55 -26.74 -20.96
C PRO A 90 18.75 -25.42 -21.02
N GLY A 91 17.85 -25.23 -20.05
CA GLY A 91 16.97 -24.06 -19.99
C GLY A 91 15.80 -24.07 -20.98
N GLY A 92 15.64 -25.12 -21.80
CA GLY A 92 14.48 -25.28 -22.68
C GLY A 92 13.21 -25.74 -21.95
N TYR A 93 12.09 -25.79 -22.68
CA TYR A 93 10.81 -26.27 -22.17
C TYR A 93 10.87 -27.68 -21.59
N GLY A 94 11.65 -28.59 -22.20
CA GLY A 94 11.83 -29.93 -21.62
C GLY A 94 12.58 -29.94 -20.29
N ASP A 95 13.43 -28.94 -20.00
CA ASP A 95 14.01 -28.74 -18.66
C ASP A 95 12.92 -28.30 -17.66
N TYR A 96 12.04 -27.39 -18.06
CA TYR A 96 10.89 -26.92 -17.27
C TYR A 96 9.90 -28.06 -16.94
N ILE A 97 9.44 -28.84 -17.93
CA ILE A 97 8.50 -29.94 -17.67
C ILE A 97 9.15 -31.09 -16.88
N ARG A 98 10.46 -31.34 -17.05
CA ARG A 98 11.20 -32.29 -16.18
C ARG A 98 11.32 -31.79 -14.75
N HIS A 99 11.45 -30.49 -14.51
CA HIS A 99 11.42 -29.88 -13.16
C HIS A 99 10.02 -29.98 -12.54
N MET A 100 8.96 -29.70 -13.31
CA MET A 100 7.57 -29.89 -12.87
C MET A 100 7.24 -31.36 -12.56
N ALA A 101 7.82 -32.32 -13.30
CA ALA A 101 7.70 -33.75 -12.99
C ALA A 101 8.41 -34.14 -11.68
N ASP A 102 9.58 -33.57 -11.39
CA ASP A 102 10.27 -33.79 -10.10
C ASP A 102 9.39 -33.28 -8.93
N ILE A 103 8.76 -32.09 -9.06
CA ILE A 103 7.79 -31.56 -8.06
C ILE A 103 6.55 -32.46 -7.98
N ALA A 104 5.99 -32.88 -9.12
CA ALA A 104 4.80 -33.73 -9.15
C ALA A 104 5.01 -35.07 -8.45
N GLN A 105 6.23 -35.63 -8.53
CA GLN A 105 6.63 -36.84 -7.82
C GLN A 105 6.89 -36.59 -6.33
N GLU A 106 7.55 -35.48 -5.98
CA GLU A 106 7.83 -35.09 -4.60
C GLU A 106 6.54 -34.86 -3.80
N LYS A 107 5.60 -34.12 -4.40
CA LYS A 107 4.37 -33.63 -3.74
C LYS A 107 3.13 -34.49 -4.04
N ASN A 108 3.30 -35.69 -4.57
CA ASN A 108 2.21 -36.64 -4.82
C ASN A 108 1.02 -36.08 -5.65
N VAL A 109 1.31 -35.24 -6.64
CA VAL A 109 0.36 -34.62 -7.60
C VAL A 109 -0.38 -35.69 -8.41
N ALA A 110 -1.72 -35.64 -8.45
CA ALA A 110 -2.62 -36.60 -9.11
C ALA A 110 -2.27 -36.88 -10.57
N MET A 111 -2.01 -35.85 -11.36
CA MET A 111 -1.72 -35.94 -12.80
C MET A 111 -0.83 -34.76 -13.24
N LEU A 112 0.02 -34.95 -14.25
CA LEU A 112 0.81 -33.88 -14.87
C LEU A 112 0.39 -33.69 -16.33
N SER A 113 0.08 -32.45 -16.74
CA SER A 113 0.01 -32.11 -18.16
C SER A 113 1.42 -31.91 -18.70
N VAL A 114 1.74 -32.56 -19.83
CA VAL A 114 3.05 -32.41 -20.50
C VAL A 114 3.09 -31.20 -21.44
N GLY A 115 1.92 -30.62 -21.75
CA GLY A 115 1.74 -29.39 -22.50
C GLY A 115 0.29 -28.88 -22.43
N VAL A 116 0.09 -27.64 -22.86
CA VAL A 116 -1.20 -26.90 -22.86
C VAL A 116 -1.27 -26.05 -24.12
N GLU A 117 -2.19 -26.39 -25.03
CA GLU A 117 -2.51 -25.66 -26.27
C GLU A 117 -1.32 -25.39 -27.23
N LEU A 118 -0.27 -26.20 -27.19
CA LEU A 118 0.96 -25.98 -27.98
C LEU A 118 0.84 -26.52 -29.43
N GLU A 119 -0.13 -25.99 -30.18
CA GLU A 119 -0.58 -26.51 -31.48
C GLU A 119 0.53 -26.75 -32.51
N ALA A 120 1.41 -25.78 -32.76
CA ALA A 120 2.44 -25.88 -33.81
C ALA A 120 3.50 -26.96 -33.49
N VAL A 121 3.96 -27.07 -32.24
CA VAL A 121 4.89 -28.13 -31.81
C VAL A 121 4.22 -29.49 -31.60
N ALA A 122 2.89 -29.58 -31.53
CA ALA A 122 2.18 -30.83 -31.30
C ALA A 122 2.52 -31.93 -32.33
N SER A 123 2.84 -31.51 -33.56
CA SER A 123 3.29 -32.37 -34.67
C SER A 123 4.71 -32.97 -34.50
N GLN A 124 5.51 -32.48 -33.55
CA GLN A 124 6.92 -32.87 -33.37
C GLN A 124 7.06 -34.18 -32.57
N GLU A 125 6.44 -35.25 -33.09
CA GLU A 125 6.20 -36.53 -32.40
C GLU A 125 7.45 -37.14 -31.75
N ALA A 126 8.59 -37.17 -32.45
CA ALA A 126 9.83 -37.73 -31.90
C ALA A 126 10.30 -36.99 -30.64
N ASN A 127 10.21 -35.66 -30.64
CA ASN A 127 10.56 -34.83 -29.48
C ASN A 127 9.56 -35.01 -28.33
N TRP A 128 8.26 -35.07 -28.61
CA TRP A 128 7.24 -35.37 -27.61
C TRP A 128 7.42 -36.74 -26.98
N ARG A 129 7.64 -37.80 -27.77
CA ARG A 129 7.90 -39.16 -27.26
C ARG A 129 9.17 -39.22 -26.41
N ASN A 130 10.26 -38.56 -26.84
CA ASN A 130 11.50 -38.47 -26.06
C ASN A 130 11.30 -37.72 -24.73
N LEU A 131 10.60 -36.57 -24.75
CA LEU A 131 10.27 -35.83 -23.53
C LEU A 131 9.43 -36.70 -22.60
N ILE A 132 8.30 -37.26 -23.07
CA ILE A 132 7.40 -38.11 -22.28
C ILE A 132 8.15 -39.30 -21.65
N ALA A 133 9.00 -40.01 -22.41
CA ALA A 133 9.82 -41.09 -21.89
C ALA A 133 10.75 -40.63 -20.74
N SER A 134 11.34 -39.43 -20.87
CA SER A 134 12.13 -38.84 -19.79
C SER A 134 11.29 -38.45 -18.56
N LEU A 135 10.03 -38.03 -18.72
CA LEU A 135 9.10 -37.74 -17.62
C LEU A 135 8.71 -39.01 -16.86
N ARG A 136 8.45 -40.13 -17.56
CA ARG A 136 8.17 -41.44 -16.92
C ARG A 136 9.30 -41.93 -16.00
N SER A 137 10.54 -41.51 -16.25
CA SER A 137 11.69 -41.81 -15.37
C SER A 137 11.74 -40.99 -14.07
N ARG A 138 10.93 -39.94 -13.97
CA ARG A 138 10.90 -38.96 -12.87
C ARG A 138 9.61 -39.00 -12.07
N TYR A 139 8.49 -39.23 -12.75
CA TYR A 139 7.15 -39.18 -12.19
C TYR A 139 6.35 -40.44 -12.55
N SER A 140 5.93 -41.18 -11.52
CA SER A 140 5.23 -42.46 -11.64
C SER A 140 3.69 -42.34 -11.73
N GLY A 141 3.16 -41.12 -11.92
CA GLY A 141 1.72 -40.88 -12.00
C GLY A 141 1.22 -40.65 -13.44
N PRO A 142 -0.09 -40.46 -13.60
CA PRO A 142 -0.70 -40.18 -14.90
C PRO A 142 -0.17 -38.93 -15.61
N LEU A 143 0.14 -39.07 -16.89
CA LEU A 143 0.42 -37.98 -17.81
C LEU A 143 -0.80 -37.71 -18.70
N THR A 144 -1.00 -36.44 -19.06
CA THR A 144 -1.95 -35.99 -20.08
C THR A 144 -1.29 -34.93 -20.97
N TYR A 145 -1.91 -34.58 -22.09
CA TYR A 145 -1.62 -33.37 -22.84
C TYR A 145 -2.94 -32.64 -23.08
N ALA A 146 -2.97 -31.35 -22.76
CA ALA A 146 -4.15 -30.51 -22.91
C ALA A 146 -4.15 -29.88 -24.32
N ALA A 147 -4.93 -30.45 -25.23
CA ALA A 147 -5.06 -29.97 -26.61
C ALA A 147 -6.21 -28.97 -26.74
N ASN A 148 -6.01 -27.90 -27.52
CA ASN A 148 -7.07 -26.96 -27.84
C ASN A 148 -8.23 -27.65 -28.61
N TRP A 149 -9.45 -27.14 -28.46
CA TRP A 149 -10.68 -27.68 -29.06
C TRP A 149 -10.78 -27.53 -30.59
N GLY A 150 -9.83 -26.82 -31.20
CA GLY A 150 -9.90 -26.26 -32.55
C GLY A 150 -9.91 -27.24 -33.73
N ASN A 151 -9.84 -26.66 -34.94
CA ASN A 151 -9.89 -27.36 -36.22
C ASN A 151 -8.63 -27.05 -37.07
N PRO A 152 -7.99 -28.02 -37.74
CA PRO A 152 -8.44 -29.40 -38.06
C PRO A 152 -8.60 -30.29 -36.82
N ALA A 153 -9.81 -30.84 -36.68
CA ALA A 153 -10.37 -31.57 -35.53
C ALA A 153 -9.38 -32.02 -34.44
N ILE A 154 -9.51 -31.42 -33.24
CA ILE A 154 -9.00 -31.88 -31.93
C ILE A 154 -7.78 -32.79 -32.03
N GLY A 155 -6.57 -32.22 -32.01
CA GLY A 155 -5.34 -33.04 -32.00
C GLY A 155 -5.14 -33.93 -33.24
N SER A 156 -5.69 -33.57 -34.41
CA SER A 156 -5.39 -34.22 -35.69
C SER A 156 -3.90 -34.21 -36.08
N THR A 157 -3.09 -33.38 -35.42
CA THR A 157 -1.62 -33.33 -35.52
C THR A 157 -0.90 -34.19 -34.47
N ILE A 158 -1.62 -34.83 -33.54
CA ILE A 158 -1.09 -35.58 -32.39
C ILE A 158 -1.24 -37.08 -32.64
N ASN A 159 -0.20 -37.69 -33.20
CA ASN A 159 -0.14 -39.14 -33.45
C ASN A 159 0.42 -39.94 -32.25
N TRP A 160 0.59 -39.30 -31.08
CA TRP A 160 1.29 -39.86 -29.91
C TRP A 160 0.45 -39.95 -28.63
N TRP A 161 -0.89 -39.92 -28.77
CA TRP A 161 -1.84 -40.15 -27.67
C TRP A 161 -1.66 -41.49 -26.94
N ASP A 162 -0.97 -42.46 -27.55
CA ASP A 162 -0.60 -43.73 -26.90
C ASP A 162 0.37 -43.53 -25.71
N ALA A 163 1.23 -42.50 -25.75
CA ALA A 163 2.32 -42.29 -24.78
C ALA A 163 1.88 -41.61 -23.46
N VAL A 164 0.77 -40.87 -23.49
CA VAL A 164 0.09 -40.28 -22.31
C VAL A 164 -1.04 -41.20 -21.83
N ASP A 165 -1.53 -41.04 -20.61
CA ASP A 165 -2.55 -41.94 -20.03
C ASP A 165 -3.99 -41.45 -20.28
N TYR A 166 -4.15 -40.13 -20.35
CA TYR A 166 -5.40 -39.45 -20.69
C TYR A 166 -5.23 -38.59 -21.93
N ILE A 167 -6.33 -38.45 -22.69
CA ILE A 167 -6.49 -37.39 -23.67
C ILE A 167 -6.99 -36.15 -22.92
N GLY A 168 -6.31 -35.01 -23.02
CA GLY A 168 -6.78 -33.73 -22.50
C GLY A 168 -7.33 -32.86 -23.63
N ILE A 169 -8.50 -32.27 -23.41
CA ILE A 169 -9.11 -31.28 -24.32
C ILE A 169 -9.47 -30.03 -23.53
N ASP A 170 -9.04 -28.87 -24.02
CA ASP A 170 -9.42 -27.56 -23.49
C ASP A 170 -10.66 -27.09 -24.27
N ALA A 171 -11.82 -27.56 -23.80
CA ALA A 171 -13.00 -27.89 -24.61
C ALA A 171 -14.00 -26.73 -24.84
N TYR A 172 -13.49 -25.55 -25.20
CA TYR A 172 -14.30 -24.35 -25.48
C TYR A 172 -15.05 -24.39 -26.82
N HIS A 173 -15.86 -25.42 -27.05
CA HIS A 173 -16.61 -25.59 -28.29
C HIS A 173 -17.77 -24.57 -28.41
N PRO A 174 -17.88 -23.83 -29.55
CA PRO A 174 -19.12 -23.13 -29.92
C PRO A 174 -20.30 -24.09 -29.93
N LEU A 175 -21.41 -23.71 -29.28
CA LEU A 175 -22.62 -24.51 -29.20
C LEU A 175 -23.65 -24.08 -30.25
N THR A 176 -24.04 -22.80 -30.25
CA THR A 176 -25.05 -22.26 -31.17
C THR A 176 -24.59 -20.96 -31.82
N GLY A 177 -25.40 -20.45 -32.77
CA GLY A 177 -25.24 -19.11 -33.33
C GLY A 177 -26.10 -18.03 -32.64
N LYS A 178 -26.79 -18.37 -31.54
CA LYS A 178 -27.73 -17.48 -30.83
C LYS A 178 -27.09 -16.81 -29.62
N ASN A 179 -27.58 -15.62 -29.31
CA ASN A 179 -27.29 -14.90 -28.07
C ASN A 179 -27.97 -15.61 -26.89
N ASN A 180 -29.31 -15.58 -26.84
CA ASN A 180 -30.14 -16.38 -25.94
C ASN A 180 -30.60 -17.70 -26.61
N PRO A 181 -29.88 -18.84 -26.51
CA PRO A 181 -30.39 -20.17 -26.88
C PRO A 181 -31.33 -20.73 -25.81
N THR A 182 -32.09 -21.78 -26.16
CA THR A 182 -32.85 -22.56 -25.16
C THR A 182 -32.02 -23.73 -24.62
N GLN A 183 -32.30 -24.21 -23.40
CA GLN A 183 -31.64 -25.40 -22.82
C GLN A 183 -31.61 -26.59 -23.79
N ALA A 184 -32.73 -26.90 -24.46
CA ALA A 184 -32.82 -28.01 -25.40
C ALA A 184 -31.91 -27.84 -26.63
N GLU A 185 -31.59 -26.61 -27.03
CA GLU A 185 -30.65 -26.32 -28.12
C GLU A 185 -29.20 -26.43 -27.66
N LEU A 186 -28.90 -26.02 -26.41
CA LEU A 186 -27.61 -26.23 -25.77
C LEU A 186 -27.32 -27.73 -25.55
N ASP A 187 -28.32 -28.49 -25.08
CA ASP A 187 -28.26 -29.94 -24.91
C ASP A 187 -28.02 -30.64 -26.25
N ALA A 188 -28.77 -30.29 -27.31
CA ALA A 188 -28.58 -30.85 -28.64
C ALA A 188 -27.19 -30.52 -29.23
N ALA A 189 -26.69 -29.31 -29.01
CA ALA A 189 -25.34 -28.91 -29.42
C ALA A 189 -24.26 -29.72 -28.67
N TRP A 190 -24.35 -29.84 -27.34
CA TRP A 190 -23.40 -30.63 -26.56
C TRP A 190 -23.48 -32.13 -26.86
N ALA A 191 -24.67 -32.70 -27.08
CA ALA A 191 -24.83 -34.09 -27.50
C ALA A 191 -24.15 -34.37 -28.84
N ASN A 192 -24.18 -33.41 -29.77
CA ASN A 192 -23.44 -33.47 -31.03
C ASN A 192 -21.92 -33.42 -30.79
N ARG A 193 -21.42 -32.40 -30.06
CA ARG A 193 -19.98 -32.24 -29.72
C ARG A 193 -19.42 -33.50 -29.05
N ALA A 194 -20.09 -34.01 -28.01
CA ALA A 194 -19.69 -35.22 -27.30
C ALA A 194 -19.62 -36.45 -28.22
N SER A 195 -20.54 -36.59 -29.17
CA SER A 195 -20.54 -37.71 -30.13
C SER A 195 -19.45 -37.58 -31.20
N LEU A 196 -19.06 -36.36 -31.58
CA LEU A 196 -17.89 -36.11 -32.43
C LEU A 196 -16.58 -36.43 -31.69
N ILE A 197 -16.43 -36.00 -30.43
CA ILE A 197 -15.28 -36.32 -29.58
C ILE A 197 -15.14 -37.84 -29.43
N GLU A 198 -16.24 -38.54 -29.14
CA GLU A 198 -16.29 -40.00 -29.04
C GLU A 198 -15.86 -40.70 -30.33
N SER A 199 -16.39 -40.25 -31.48
CA SER A 199 -16.06 -40.82 -32.79
C SER A 199 -14.60 -40.63 -33.17
N TRP A 200 -14.03 -39.45 -32.89
CA TRP A 200 -12.61 -39.14 -33.09
C TRP A 200 -11.71 -39.93 -32.14
N ARG A 201 -12.02 -39.93 -30.83
CA ARG A 201 -11.27 -40.68 -29.82
C ARG A 201 -11.23 -42.18 -30.15
N ASN A 202 -12.32 -42.73 -30.69
CA ASN A 202 -12.39 -44.12 -31.13
C ASN A 202 -11.55 -44.43 -32.38
N SER A 203 -11.20 -43.43 -33.20
CA SER A 203 -10.31 -43.63 -34.36
C SER A 203 -8.83 -43.44 -34.05
N VAL A 204 -8.48 -42.61 -33.05
CA VAL A 204 -7.06 -42.37 -32.68
C VAL A 204 -6.57 -43.18 -31.47
N ALA A 205 -7.42 -43.43 -30.47
CA ALA A 205 -7.00 -44.10 -29.22
C ALA A 205 -8.20 -44.70 -28.44
N PRO A 206 -8.82 -45.79 -28.96
CA PRO A 206 -10.06 -46.37 -28.42
C PRO A 206 -10.01 -46.96 -27.00
N ASP A 207 -8.85 -46.96 -26.35
CA ASP A 207 -8.69 -47.39 -24.94
C ASP A 207 -8.48 -46.22 -23.96
N LYS A 208 -8.17 -45.01 -24.43
CA LYS A 208 -7.84 -43.85 -23.56
C LYS A 208 -9.10 -43.16 -23.05
N THR A 209 -9.08 -42.69 -21.81
CA THR A 209 -10.14 -41.84 -21.23
C THR A 209 -9.88 -40.38 -21.63
N VAL A 210 -10.92 -39.62 -21.96
CA VAL A 210 -10.83 -38.18 -22.23
C VAL A 210 -11.15 -37.41 -20.95
N LEU A 211 -10.33 -36.40 -20.65
CA LEU A 211 -10.59 -35.38 -19.66
C LEU A 211 -10.75 -34.05 -20.37
N PHE A 212 -11.74 -33.25 -19.98
CA PHE A 212 -11.73 -31.84 -20.37
C PHE A 212 -10.78 -31.12 -19.40
N THR A 213 -9.54 -30.89 -19.84
CA THR A 213 -8.47 -30.28 -19.04
C THR A 213 -8.67 -28.79 -18.82
N GLU A 214 -9.59 -28.20 -19.57
CA GLU A 214 -10.18 -26.89 -19.37
C GLU A 214 -11.57 -26.88 -20.02
N VAL A 215 -12.53 -26.17 -19.43
CA VAL A 215 -13.86 -25.89 -20.02
C VAL A 215 -14.56 -24.86 -19.17
N GLY A 216 -15.22 -23.88 -19.79
CA GLY A 216 -15.96 -22.86 -19.05
C GLY A 216 -16.86 -22.04 -19.96
N TYR A 217 -17.73 -21.25 -19.33
CA TYR A 217 -18.55 -20.23 -19.98
C TYR A 217 -18.49 -18.98 -19.10
N MET A 218 -18.22 -17.82 -19.68
CA MET A 218 -18.39 -16.55 -18.97
C MET A 218 -19.88 -16.24 -18.75
N ASN A 219 -20.13 -15.26 -17.88
CA ASN A 219 -21.46 -14.85 -17.48
C ASN A 219 -21.93 -13.64 -18.33
N TYR A 220 -22.14 -13.86 -19.63
CA TYR A 220 -22.62 -12.83 -20.56
C TYR A 220 -23.51 -13.37 -21.69
N ASP A 221 -24.35 -12.52 -22.31
CA ASP A 221 -25.25 -12.88 -23.42
C ASP A 221 -24.51 -13.28 -24.71
N GLY A 222 -24.68 -14.53 -25.13
CA GLY A 222 -23.97 -15.18 -26.22
C GLY A 222 -22.68 -15.89 -25.82
N ALA A 223 -22.44 -16.16 -24.53
CA ALA A 223 -21.26 -16.90 -24.06
C ALA A 223 -21.12 -18.29 -24.74
N ASN A 224 -22.24 -18.95 -25.09
CA ASN A 224 -22.26 -20.22 -25.81
C ASN A 224 -21.65 -20.15 -27.23
N ARG A 225 -21.54 -18.96 -27.82
CA ARG A 225 -21.07 -18.73 -29.20
C ARG A 225 -19.54 -18.68 -29.29
N MET A 226 -18.89 -18.12 -28.27
CA MET A 226 -17.45 -17.92 -28.19
C MET A 226 -16.94 -18.16 -26.76
N PRO A 227 -17.06 -19.39 -26.22
CA PRO A 227 -16.86 -19.64 -24.79
C PRO A 227 -15.42 -19.49 -24.27
N TRP A 228 -14.44 -19.18 -25.13
CA TRP A 228 -13.08 -18.77 -24.75
C TRP A 228 -12.91 -17.24 -24.62
N SER A 229 -13.93 -16.46 -24.97
CA SER A 229 -13.84 -15.00 -25.08
C SER A 229 -13.98 -14.31 -23.73
N PHE A 230 -13.24 -13.21 -23.56
CA PHE A 230 -13.29 -12.35 -22.37
C PHE A 230 -14.13 -11.08 -22.60
N ASP A 231 -15.11 -11.13 -23.51
CA ASP A 231 -15.88 -9.95 -23.93
C ASP A 231 -16.86 -9.46 -22.85
N ALA A 232 -16.41 -8.45 -22.10
CA ALA A 232 -17.17 -7.79 -21.06
C ALA A 232 -18.34 -6.92 -21.56
N ALA A 233 -18.41 -6.59 -22.86
CA ALA A 233 -19.35 -5.61 -23.39
C ALA A 233 -20.76 -6.17 -23.65
N ALA A 234 -20.92 -7.50 -23.72
CA ALA A 234 -22.17 -8.16 -24.08
C ALA A 234 -23.29 -8.08 -23.02
N GLY A 235 -22.96 -7.75 -21.77
CA GLY A 235 -23.92 -7.69 -20.66
C GLY A 235 -24.18 -9.05 -19.99
N ASN A 236 -24.59 -9.04 -18.73
CA ASN A 236 -24.62 -10.19 -17.82
C ASN A 236 -25.85 -11.11 -18.02
N ASP A 237 -25.62 -12.41 -18.27
CA ASP A 237 -26.65 -13.45 -18.34
C ASP A 237 -26.26 -14.73 -17.56
N GLN A 238 -26.72 -14.80 -16.30
CA GLN A 238 -26.52 -15.96 -15.41
C GLN A 238 -27.33 -17.19 -15.81
N LEU A 239 -28.41 -17.01 -16.58
CA LEU A 239 -29.25 -18.11 -17.01
C LEU A 239 -28.54 -18.86 -18.13
N GLU A 240 -27.98 -18.17 -19.13
CA GLU A 240 -27.18 -18.80 -20.18
C GLU A 240 -25.97 -19.52 -19.60
N GLN A 241 -25.21 -18.91 -18.69
CA GLN A 241 -24.08 -19.57 -18.03
C GLN A 241 -24.52 -20.87 -17.35
N ALA A 242 -25.60 -20.84 -16.56
CA ALA A 242 -26.12 -22.03 -15.88
C ALA A 242 -26.59 -23.11 -16.87
N GLN A 243 -27.30 -22.73 -17.93
CA GLN A 243 -27.80 -23.67 -18.94
C GLN A 243 -26.67 -24.32 -19.75
N ALA A 244 -25.60 -23.57 -20.08
CA ALA A 244 -24.44 -24.08 -20.79
C ALA A 244 -23.63 -25.08 -19.93
N TYR A 245 -23.47 -24.80 -18.63
CA TYR A 245 -22.91 -25.76 -17.66
C TYR A 245 -23.80 -27.02 -17.54
N ALA A 246 -25.13 -26.87 -17.52
CA ALA A 246 -26.07 -27.99 -17.42
C ALA A 246 -26.05 -28.89 -18.67
N ALA A 247 -25.95 -28.30 -19.86
CA ALA A 247 -25.81 -29.02 -21.11
C ALA A 247 -24.47 -29.78 -21.20
N MET A 248 -23.36 -29.15 -20.79
CA MET A 248 -22.06 -29.84 -20.73
C MET A 248 -22.15 -31.07 -19.81
N LEU A 249 -22.64 -30.88 -18.58
CA LEU A 249 -22.68 -31.93 -17.57
C LEU A 249 -23.59 -33.09 -17.98
N SER A 250 -24.84 -32.79 -18.38
CA SER A 250 -25.85 -33.81 -18.71
C SER A 250 -25.48 -34.68 -19.92
N GLN A 251 -24.83 -34.10 -20.95
CA GLN A 251 -24.54 -34.82 -22.20
C GLN A 251 -23.20 -35.59 -22.19
N ASN A 252 -22.29 -35.27 -21.26
CA ASN A 252 -20.99 -35.93 -21.14
C ASN A 252 -20.90 -36.91 -19.95
N MET A 253 -21.47 -36.59 -18.78
CA MET A 253 -21.36 -37.44 -17.58
C MET A 253 -21.83 -38.90 -17.75
N PRO A 254 -22.87 -39.22 -18.54
CA PRO A 254 -23.28 -40.61 -18.79
C PRO A 254 -22.32 -41.42 -19.66
N ARG A 255 -21.34 -40.79 -20.34
CA ARG A 255 -20.52 -41.43 -21.37
C ARG A 255 -19.29 -42.12 -20.77
N ALA A 256 -19.11 -43.40 -21.09
CA ALA A 256 -18.07 -44.23 -20.47
C ALA A 256 -16.63 -43.74 -20.70
N TRP A 257 -16.37 -43.10 -21.85
CA TRP A 257 -15.06 -42.53 -22.23
C TRP A 257 -14.71 -41.22 -21.50
N PHE A 258 -15.70 -40.55 -20.91
CA PHE A 258 -15.51 -39.28 -20.24
C PHE A 258 -15.05 -39.51 -18.80
N GLY A 259 -13.87 -38.98 -18.47
CA GLY A 259 -13.23 -39.15 -17.16
C GLY A 259 -13.55 -38.05 -16.16
N GLY A 260 -13.96 -36.86 -16.63
CA GLY A 260 -14.17 -35.67 -15.81
C GLY A 260 -13.76 -34.38 -16.53
N ALA A 261 -13.96 -33.25 -15.84
CA ALA A 261 -13.63 -31.93 -16.32
C ALA A 261 -12.96 -31.07 -15.24
N TYR A 262 -12.08 -30.18 -15.68
CA TYR A 262 -11.50 -29.08 -14.91
C TYR A 262 -12.14 -27.77 -15.40
N TRP A 263 -12.98 -27.16 -14.57
CA TRP A 263 -13.68 -25.94 -14.93
C TRP A 263 -12.76 -24.72 -14.90
N TRP A 264 -12.74 -23.95 -15.98
CA TRP A 264 -12.19 -22.60 -15.97
C TRP A 264 -13.25 -21.65 -15.38
N ALA A 265 -12.95 -20.80 -14.40
CA ALA A 265 -11.72 -20.69 -13.63
C ALA A 265 -12.04 -20.46 -12.14
N TRP A 266 -11.07 -20.76 -11.28
CA TRP A 266 -11.08 -20.35 -9.88
C TRP A 266 -9.80 -19.55 -9.55
N ASP A 267 -9.95 -18.24 -9.44
CA ASP A 267 -8.89 -17.35 -8.97
C ASP A 267 -8.87 -17.31 -7.43
N ILE A 268 -7.67 -17.21 -6.85
CA ILE A 268 -7.45 -17.02 -5.41
C ILE A 268 -6.97 -15.61 -5.10
N GLY A 269 -6.17 -15.00 -5.97
CA GLY A 269 -5.66 -13.63 -5.84
C GLY A 269 -6.71 -12.57 -6.22
N ASN A 270 -7.66 -12.90 -7.10
CA ASN A 270 -8.90 -12.14 -7.26
C ASN A 270 -10.03 -12.76 -6.42
N PRO A 271 -10.25 -12.30 -5.17
CA PRO A 271 -11.38 -12.74 -4.35
C PRO A 271 -12.74 -12.22 -4.82
N ASN A 272 -12.82 -11.48 -5.94
CA ASN A 272 -14.09 -11.03 -6.52
C ASN A 272 -14.44 -11.96 -7.70
N PRO A 273 -15.30 -12.99 -7.54
CA PRO A 273 -15.82 -13.73 -8.68
C PRO A 273 -16.52 -12.71 -9.58
N SER A 274 -16.01 -12.53 -10.79
CA SER A 274 -16.36 -11.36 -11.58
C SER A 274 -17.84 -11.44 -11.95
N PRO A 275 -18.63 -10.34 -11.86
CA PRO A 275 -20.04 -10.35 -12.24
C PRO A 275 -20.29 -10.83 -13.67
N ILE A 276 -19.28 -10.85 -14.53
CA ILE A 276 -19.31 -11.38 -15.91
C ILE A 276 -18.33 -12.56 -16.13
N GLY A 277 -17.49 -12.90 -15.14
CA GLY A 277 -16.42 -13.88 -15.29
C GLY A 277 -16.86 -15.35 -15.32
N TYR A 278 -15.88 -16.22 -15.50
CA TYR A 278 -16.05 -17.67 -15.55
C TYR A 278 -16.38 -18.31 -14.19
N GLU A 279 -16.02 -17.66 -13.08
CA GLU A 279 -16.16 -18.24 -11.74
C GLU A 279 -17.64 -18.39 -11.40
N THR A 280 -18.11 -19.59 -11.04
CA THR A 280 -19.56 -19.79 -10.76
C THR A 280 -19.95 -19.43 -9.33
N MET A 281 -18.98 -19.14 -8.45
CA MET A 281 -19.23 -18.79 -7.05
C MET A 281 -20.22 -17.61 -6.90
N GLY A 282 -21.34 -17.86 -6.23
CA GLY A 282 -22.42 -16.88 -6.05
C GLY A 282 -23.38 -16.72 -7.24
N LYS A 283 -23.18 -17.42 -8.36
CA LYS A 283 -24.05 -17.38 -9.55
C LYS A 283 -25.03 -18.56 -9.59
N LEU A 284 -25.93 -18.59 -10.58
CA LEU A 284 -26.86 -19.71 -10.82
C LEU A 284 -26.12 -21.02 -11.21
N ALA A 285 -25.03 -20.93 -11.98
CA ALA A 285 -24.25 -22.08 -12.43
C ALA A 285 -23.63 -22.90 -11.27
N TYR A 286 -23.46 -22.32 -10.09
CA TYR A 286 -23.04 -23.03 -8.88
C TYR A 286 -23.97 -24.19 -8.50
N ASP A 287 -25.28 -23.96 -8.57
CA ASP A 287 -26.31 -24.93 -8.16
C ASP A 287 -26.40 -26.09 -9.16
N VAL A 288 -26.16 -25.79 -10.45
CA VAL A 288 -26.04 -26.77 -11.53
C VAL A 288 -24.87 -27.72 -11.26
N MET A 289 -23.74 -27.21 -10.80
CA MET A 289 -22.58 -28.03 -10.42
C MET A 289 -22.86 -28.84 -9.14
N GLY A 290 -23.45 -28.19 -8.12
CA GLY A 290 -23.88 -28.86 -6.88
C GLY A 290 -24.77 -30.07 -7.14
N ALA A 291 -25.77 -29.93 -8.02
CA ALA A 291 -26.69 -31.01 -8.40
C ALA A 291 -26.04 -32.21 -9.09
N HIS A 292 -24.86 -32.04 -9.71
CA HIS A 292 -24.10 -33.13 -10.34
C HIS A 292 -22.99 -33.69 -9.43
N TYR A 293 -22.50 -32.90 -8.46
CA TYR A 293 -21.31 -33.26 -7.68
C TYR A 293 -21.58 -33.62 -6.22
N VAL A 294 -22.60 -33.03 -5.59
CA VAL A 294 -22.94 -33.23 -4.17
C VAL A 294 -24.13 -34.20 -4.06
N PRO A 295 -23.94 -35.43 -3.52
CA PRO A 295 -25.02 -36.39 -3.39
C PRO A 295 -26.18 -35.85 -2.54
N GLY A 296 -27.40 -35.88 -3.11
CA GLY A 296 -28.61 -35.39 -2.44
C GLY A 296 -28.88 -33.89 -2.59
N TYR A 297 -27.98 -33.12 -3.21
CA TYR A 297 -28.26 -31.73 -3.56
C TYR A 297 -29.29 -31.67 -4.71
N THR A 298 -30.30 -30.80 -4.60
CA THR A 298 -31.27 -30.58 -5.69
C THR A 298 -31.57 -29.09 -5.90
N PRO A 299 -31.68 -28.61 -7.16
CA PRO A 299 -32.21 -27.29 -7.46
C PRO A 299 -33.64 -27.18 -6.90
N GLY A 300 -33.87 -26.26 -5.97
CA GLY A 300 -35.12 -26.18 -5.23
C GLY A 300 -36.17 -25.24 -5.86
N PRO A 301 -37.40 -25.27 -5.33
CA PRO A 301 -38.53 -24.60 -5.96
C PRO A 301 -38.51 -23.07 -5.80
N THR A 302 -39.17 -22.40 -6.73
CA THR A 302 -39.51 -20.97 -6.63
C THR A 302 -40.72 -20.74 -5.73
N TRP A 303 -40.64 -19.73 -4.86
CA TRP A 303 -41.76 -19.22 -4.06
C TRP A 303 -42.82 -18.54 -4.92
N THR A 304 -44.05 -19.04 -4.83
CA THR A 304 -45.25 -18.45 -5.44
C THR A 304 -46.04 -17.61 -4.43
N GLY A 305 -45.99 -17.97 -3.14
CA GLY A 305 -46.80 -17.36 -2.06
C GLY A 305 -48.32 -17.53 -2.24
N ALA A 306 -48.74 -18.49 -3.05
CA ALA A 306 -50.10 -18.56 -3.59
C ALA A 306 -51.18 -19.11 -2.63
N ALA A 307 -50.81 -19.67 -1.48
CA ALA A 307 -51.74 -20.22 -0.49
C ALA A 307 -51.79 -19.40 0.80
N ASP A 308 -50.64 -19.09 1.38
CA ASP A 308 -50.48 -18.30 2.61
C ASP A 308 -49.04 -17.72 2.69
N ASN A 309 -48.58 -17.31 3.88
CA ASN A 309 -47.22 -16.80 4.11
C ASN A 309 -46.32 -17.73 4.96
N LEU A 310 -46.69 -19.00 5.14
CA LEU A 310 -45.90 -19.99 5.88
C LEU A 310 -44.89 -20.66 4.94
N TRP A 311 -43.63 -20.75 5.35
CA TRP A 311 -42.58 -21.46 4.61
C TRP A 311 -42.94 -22.93 4.37
N THR A 312 -43.56 -23.56 5.37
CA THR A 312 -43.92 -24.98 5.40
C THR A 312 -45.13 -25.34 4.53
N SER A 313 -45.94 -24.37 4.11
CA SER A 313 -47.11 -24.60 3.26
C SER A 313 -46.66 -24.89 1.81
N GLY A 314 -46.68 -26.15 1.40
CA GLY A 314 -46.24 -26.61 0.08
C GLY A 314 -46.91 -25.90 -1.12
N GLY A 315 -48.14 -25.40 -0.95
CA GLY A 315 -48.85 -24.61 -1.96
C GLY A 315 -48.21 -23.24 -2.28
N ASN A 316 -47.28 -22.76 -1.45
CA ASN A 316 -46.49 -21.56 -1.71
C ASN A 316 -45.26 -21.81 -2.58
N TRP A 317 -45.05 -23.04 -3.05
CA TRP A 317 -43.87 -23.46 -3.80
C TRP A 317 -44.25 -24.11 -5.12
N SER A 318 -43.51 -23.79 -6.18
CA SER A 318 -43.77 -24.27 -7.55
C SER A 318 -43.67 -25.79 -7.74
N SER A 319 -43.06 -26.52 -6.82
CA SER A 319 -43.04 -27.99 -6.76
C SER A 319 -44.23 -28.60 -6.01
N GLY A 320 -45.06 -27.79 -5.35
CA GLY A 320 -46.06 -28.23 -4.37
C GLY A 320 -45.49 -28.67 -3.01
N LEU A 321 -44.18 -28.55 -2.80
CA LEU A 321 -43.48 -28.95 -1.58
C LEU A 321 -42.52 -27.85 -1.10
N ALA A 322 -42.46 -27.64 0.21
CA ALA A 322 -41.45 -26.77 0.81
C ALA A 322 -40.02 -27.31 0.55
N PRO A 323 -39.04 -26.42 0.30
CA PRO A 323 -37.64 -26.82 0.18
C PRO A 323 -37.13 -27.53 1.44
N GLY A 324 -36.28 -28.53 1.25
CA GLY A 324 -35.66 -29.32 2.33
C GLY A 324 -34.15 -29.10 2.43
N THR A 325 -33.46 -30.01 3.12
CA THR A 325 -31.99 -30.01 3.23
C THR A 325 -31.30 -30.15 1.88
N LEU A 326 -30.24 -29.38 1.66
CA LEU A 326 -29.45 -29.32 0.42
C LEU A 326 -30.27 -28.87 -0.80
N THR A 327 -31.10 -27.84 -0.61
CA THR A 327 -31.91 -27.22 -1.68
C THR A 327 -31.76 -25.70 -1.74
N THR A 328 -32.08 -25.13 -2.91
CA THR A 328 -32.14 -23.68 -3.11
C THR A 328 -33.59 -23.18 -3.08
N ALA A 329 -33.92 -22.25 -2.18
CA ALA A 329 -35.16 -21.49 -2.27
C ALA A 329 -34.99 -20.36 -3.28
N ASN A 330 -35.78 -20.38 -4.35
CA ASN A 330 -35.75 -19.36 -5.39
C ASN A 330 -36.85 -18.31 -5.16
N PHE A 331 -36.49 -17.03 -5.21
CA PHE A 331 -37.36 -15.89 -4.97
C PHE A 331 -37.39 -14.98 -6.20
N SER A 332 -37.85 -15.55 -7.32
CA SER A 332 -38.07 -14.86 -8.61
C SER A 332 -39.55 -14.74 -8.99
N GLY A 333 -40.45 -15.37 -8.22
CA GLY A 333 -41.90 -15.23 -8.38
C GLY A 333 -42.43 -13.91 -7.81
N PRO A 334 -43.67 -13.51 -8.19
CA PRO A 334 -44.31 -12.27 -7.71
C PRO A 334 -44.79 -12.35 -6.24
N GLY A 335 -44.66 -13.50 -5.58
CA GLY A 335 -45.02 -13.73 -4.18
C GLY A 335 -46.51 -13.66 -3.83
N SER A 336 -47.38 -13.30 -4.78
CA SER A 336 -48.85 -13.26 -4.65
C SER A 336 -49.39 -12.41 -3.47
N GLY A 337 -48.59 -11.48 -2.96
CA GLY A 337 -48.88 -10.68 -1.74
C GLY A 337 -48.27 -11.27 -0.46
N SER A 338 -47.94 -12.56 -0.44
CA SER A 338 -47.30 -13.27 0.67
C SER A 338 -45.77 -13.06 0.66
N THR A 339 -45.34 -11.81 0.84
CA THR A 339 -43.91 -11.42 0.83
C THR A 339 -43.26 -11.38 2.22
N SER A 340 -44.06 -11.37 3.30
CA SER A 340 -43.59 -11.46 4.69
C SER A 340 -43.74 -12.90 5.20
N ILE A 341 -42.68 -13.69 5.05
CA ILE A 341 -42.69 -15.15 5.15
C ILE A 341 -42.31 -15.62 6.56
N ILE A 342 -43.14 -16.47 7.16
CA ILE A 342 -42.91 -17.05 8.49
C ILE A 342 -42.28 -18.44 8.33
N LEU A 343 -41.09 -18.65 8.90
CA LEU A 343 -40.36 -19.93 8.77
C LEU A 343 -41.05 -21.09 9.49
N GLY A 344 -41.78 -20.83 10.57
CA GLY A 344 -42.51 -21.83 11.35
C GLY A 344 -41.64 -22.77 12.21
N GLY A 345 -40.31 -22.69 12.09
CA GLY A 345 -39.38 -23.54 12.83
C GLY A 345 -37.93 -23.31 12.41
N ASN A 346 -37.11 -24.36 12.52
CA ASN A 346 -35.78 -24.41 11.90
C ASN A 346 -35.90 -24.90 10.45
N VAL A 347 -35.28 -24.20 9.50
CA VAL A 347 -35.24 -24.51 8.07
C VAL A 347 -33.80 -24.94 7.73
N PRO A 348 -33.53 -26.26 7.67
CA PRO A 348 -32.16 -26.77 7.68
C PRO A 348 -31.50 -26.80 6.28
N ASN A 349 -30.23 -26.42 6.23
CA ASN A 349 -29.28 -26.59 5.12
C ASN A 349 -29.76 -26.08 3.75
N MET A 350 -29.76 -24.76 3.57
CA MET A 350 -30.31 -24.09 2.39
C MET A 350 -29.45 -22.99 1.77
N ARG A 351 -29.60 -22.82 0.45
CA ARG A 351 -29.26 -21.58 -0.29
C ARG A 351 -30.53 -20.77 -0.58
N LEU A 352 -30.44 -19.45 -0.55
CA LEU A 352 -31.50 -18.53 -0.99
C LEU A 352 -31.01 -17.69 -2.17
N ILE A 353 -31.82 -17.55 -3.22
CA ILE A 353 -31.54 -16.69 -4.37
C ILE A 353 -32.76 -15.80 -4.65
N PHE A 354 -32.56 -14.49 -4.63
CA PHE A 354 -33.50 -13.47 -5.11
C PHE A 354 -33.06 -13.04 -6.50
N ASP A 355 -33.91 -13.18 -7.53
CA ASP A 355 -33.54 -12.94 -8.92
C ASP A 355 -34.70 -12.42 -9.78
N GLY A 356 -34.42 -11.44 -10.64
CA GLY A 356 -35.36 -10.86 -11.59
C GLY A 356 -35.78 -9.44 -11.20
N ALA A 357 -35.93 -8.57 -12.20
CA ALA A 357 -36.24 -7.15 -11.99
C ALA A 357 -37.61 -6.88 -11.34
N THR A 358 -38.53 -7.83 -11.43
CA THR A 358 -39.88 -7.79 -10.84
C THR A 358 -39.97 -8.45 -9.45
N THR A 359 -38.84 -8.87 -8.87
CA THR A 359 -38.79 -9.47 -7.53
C THR A 359 -39.32 -8.47 -6.49
N PRO A 360 -40.36 -8.80 -5.71
CA PRO A 360 -40.85 -7.91 -4.65
C PRO A 360 -39.85 -7.86 -3.48
N ALA A 361 -40.03 -6.90 -2.57
CA ALA A 361 -39.29 -6.87 -1.32
C ALA A 361 -39.79 -7.99 -0.38
N TYR A 362 -39.07 -9.11 -0.32
CA TYR A 362 -39.34 -10.19 0.63
C TYR A 362 -38.78 -9.88 2.01
N THR A 363 -39.47 -10.37 3.03
CA THR A 363 -39.05 -10.33 4.42
C THR A 363 -39.21 -11.71 5.03
N LEU A 364 -38.12 -12.35 5.48
CA LEU A 364 -38.25 -13.48 6.40
C LEU A 364 -38.54 -12.93 7.79
N ALA A 365 -39.67 -13.33 8.36
CA ALA A 365 -40.16 -12.86 9.65
C ALA A 365 -39.27 -13.34 10.82
N PRO A 366 -39.27 -12.63 11.97
CA PRO A 366 -38.66 -13.16 13.18
C PRO A 366 -39.46 -14.36 13.70
N GLY A 367 -38.79 -15.30 14.37
CA GLY A 367 -39.39 -16.55 14.84
C GLY A 367 -39.07 -17.71 13.90
N GLY A 368 -37.99 -18.41 14.22
CA GLY A 368 -37.41 -19.47 13.39
C GLY A 368 -35.94 -19.20 13.05
N THR A 369 -35.29 -20.23 12.50
CA THR A 369 -33.88 -20.21 12.14
C THR A 369 -33.73 -20.70 10.70
N LEU A 370 -32.90 -20.02 9.92
CA LEU A 370 -32.42 -20.47 8.62
C LEU A 370 -31.01 -21.04 8.80
N THR A 371 -30.80 -22.34 8.53
CA THR A 371 -29.45 -22.91 8.57
C THR A 371 -28.85 -22.95 7.17
N VAL A 372 -27.68 -22.34 7.01
CA VAL A 372 -26.93 -22.27 5.74
C VAL A 372 -25.83 -23.33 5.76
N ASN A 373 -25.82 -24.19 4.74
CA ASN A 373 -24.86 -25.29 4.60
C ASN A 373 -23.47 -24.77 4.19
N SER A 374 -22.47 -25.66 4.24
CA SER A 374 -21.16 -25.40 3.62
C SER A 374 -21.32 -25.10 2.13
N GLY A 375 -20.85 -23.93 1.68
CA GLY A 375 -21.05 -23.45 0.31
C GLY A 375 -22.47 -22.97 0.00
N GLY A 376 -23.34 -22.90 1.02
CA GLY A 376 -24.63 -22.23 0.93
C GLY A 376 -24.49 -20.71 1.01
N GLY A 377 -25.61 -20.01 0.85
CA GLY A 377 -25.58 -18.55 0.90
C GLY A 377 -26.92 -17.88 0.69
N ILE A 378 -26.89 -16.56 0.73
CA ILE A 378 -28.00 -15.67 0.36
C ILE A 378 -27.50 -14.79 -0.78
N THR A 379 -28.12 -14.91 -1.94
CA THR A 379 -27.74 -14.19 -3.16
C THR A 379 -28.87 -13.26 -3.58
N ILE A 380 -28.61 -11.97 -3.72
CA ILE A 380 -29.42 -11.07 -4.55
C ILE A 380 -28.68 -10.91 -5.87
N THR A 381 -29.32 -11.15 -7.02
CA THR A 381 -28.68 -10.95 -8.33
C THR A 381 -28.62 -9.47 -8.73
N ASN A 382 -27.91 -9.18 -9.83
CA ASN A 382 -27.78 -7.82 -10.36
C ASN A 382 -29.09 -7.20 -10.87
N THR A 383 -30.09 -8.02 -11.21
CA THR A 383 -31.36 -7.55 -11.79
C THR A 383 -32.37 -7.08 -10.75
N VAL A 384 -32.27 -7.56 -9.50
CA VAL A 384 -33.24 -7.25 -8.43
C VAL A 384 -33.21 -5.76 -8.08
N THR A 385 -34.39 -5.13 -8.11
CA THR A 385 -34.58 -3.69 -7.90
C THR A 385 -35.01 -3.32 -6.47
N THR A 386 -35.13 -4.31 -5.58
CA THR A 386 -35.79 -4.21 -4.26
C THR A 386 -34.91 -4.77 -3.13
N THR A 387 -35.01 -4.14 -1.96
CA THR A 387 -34.28 -4.53 -0.75
C THR A 387 -34.90 -5.78 -0.12
N GLN A 388 -34.06 -6.75 0.24
CA GLN A 388 -34.46 -8.05 0.79
C GLN A 388 -34.05 -8.14 2.27
N THR A 389 -34.97 -8.58 3.14
CA THR A 389 -34.80 -8.50 4.60
C THR A 389 -34.93 -9.86 5.29
N LEU A 390 -34.02 -10.17 6.22
CA LEU A 390 -34.07 -11.38 7.04
C LEU A 390 -34.08 -11.02 8.53
N ASN A 391 -35.22 -11.21 9.19
CA ASN A 391 -35.40 -11.01 10.63
C ASN A 391 -35.31 -12.33 11.44
N CYS A 392 -35.29 -13.49 10.76
CA CYS A 392 -35.03 -14.79 11.34
C CYS A 392 -33.55 -14.95 11.76
N ALA A 393 -33.27 -15.81 12.74
CA ALA A 393 -31.89 -16.17 13.08
C ALA A 393 -31.24 -16.94 11.92
N ILE A 394 -29.91 -16.86 11.80
CA ILE A 394 -29.15 -17.62 10.79
C ILE A 394 -28.08 -18.45 11.49
N ALA A 395 -28.07 -19.76 11.20
CA ALA A 395 -27.09 -20.70 11.72
C ALA A 395 -26.16 -21.17 10.60
N LEU A 396 -24.84 -21.17 10.84
CA LEU A 396 -23.83 -21.53 9.84
C LEU A 396 -23.33 -22.97 10.08
N GLU A 397 -23.72 -23.92 9.22
CA GLU A 397 -23.19 -25.30 9.26
C GLU A 397 -21.84 -25.44 8.54
N GLY A 398 -21.47 -24.48 7.69
CA GLY A 398 -20.14 -24.35 7.08
C GLY A 398 -19.83 -22.90 6.69
N PRO A 399 -18.82 -22.65 5.83
CA PRO A 399 -18.61 -21.34 5.23
C PRO A 399 -19.81 -20.94 4.36
N ALA A 400 -20.21 -19.66 4.43
CA ALA A 400 -21.42 -19.15 3.80
C ALA A 400 -21.18 -17.82 3.07
N ILE A 401 -21.91 -17.61 1.97
CA ILE A 401 -21.78 -16.45 1.08
C ILE A 401 -23.03 -15.58 1.15
N PHE A 402 -22.91 -14.35 1.67
CA PHE A 402 -23.99 -13.34 1.60
C PHE A 402 -23.59 -12.30 0.54
N ALA A 403 -24.28 -12.29 -0.59
CA ALA A 403 -23.94 -11.48 -1.76
C ALA A 403 -25.09 -10.57 -2.18
N ASN A 404 -24.80 -9.27 -2.39
CA ASN A 404 -25.71 -8.38 -3.10
C ASN A 404 -25.11 -7.95 -4.45
N GLY A 405 -25.58 -8.56 -5.54
CA GLY A 405 -25.22 -8.19 -6.90
C GLY A 405 -25.94 -6.96 -7.44
N SER A 406 -27.02 -6.50 -6.81
CA SER A 406 -27.94 -5.48 -7.34
C SER A 406 -27.21 -4.21 -7.77
N THR A 407 -27.48 -3.77 -9.00
CA THR A 407 -27.01 -2.48 -9.54
C THR A 407 -27.99 -1.33 -9.26
N ALA A 408 -29.16 -1.63 -8.68
CA ALA A 408 -30.17 -0.62 -8.37
C ALA A 408 -29.73 0.22 -7.15
N PRO A 409 -29.82 1.57 -7.23
CA PRO A 409 -29.34 2.44 -6.16
C PRO A 409 -30.09 2.21 -4.85
N ASN A 410 -29.33 2.31 -3.75
CA ASN A 410 -29.77 2.15 -2.36
C ASN A 410 -30.32 0.76 -1.97
N GLN A 411 -30.34 -0.24 -2.86
CA GLN A 411 -30.86 -1.57 -2.52
C GLN A 411 -29.88 -2.39 -1.67
N ARG A 412 -30.42 -3.15 -0.71
CA ARG A 412 -29.63 -3.87 0.29
C ARG A 412 -30.06 -5.34 0.46
N LEU A 413 -29.10 -6.15 0.87
CA LEU A 413 -29.37 -7.36 1.67
C LEU A 413 -29.28 -6.96 3.15
N VAL A 414 -30.38 -7.06 3.89
CA VAL A 414 -30.48 -6.63 5.29
C VAL A 414 -30.72 -7.82 6.22
N ILE A 415 -29.76 -8.11 7.10
CA ILE A 415 -29.86 -9.17 8.11
C ILE A 415 -30.05 -8.54 9.49
N ASN A 416 -31.23 -8.71 10.07
CA ASN A 416 -31.60 -8.21 11.39
C ASN A 416 -31.56 -9.29 12.47
N GLY A 417 -31.77 -10.56 12.10
CA GLY A 417 -31.63 -11.68 13.04
C GLY A 417 -30.16 -12.02 13.34
N PRO A 418 -29.87 -12.67 14.49
CA PRO A 418 -28.51 -13.03 14.88
C PRO A 418 -27.90 -14.09 13.97
N ILE A 419 -26.57 -14.09 13.85
CA ILE A 419 -25.78 -15.05 13.07
C ILE A 419 -24.85 -15.81 14.02
N SER A 420 -24.81 -17.14 13.93
CA SER A 420 -23.88 -17.96 14.73
C SER A 420 -23.47 -19.28 14.07
N ALA A 421 -22.39 -19.92 14.53
CA ALA A 421 -22.04 -21.26 14.06
C ALA A 421 -23.01 -22.31 14.62
N ALA A 422 -23.57 -23.13 13.73
CA ALA A 422 -24.46 -24.24 14.07
C ALA A 422 -23.71 -25.44 14.67
N ASN A 423 -22.43 -25.61 14.30
CA ASN A 423 -21.59 -26.74 14.68
C ASN A 423 -20.12 -26.32 14.86
N ALA A 424 -19.31 -27.25 15.39
CA ALA A 424 -17.91 -27.03 15.75
C ALA A 424 -16.99 -26.66 14.56
N GLY A 425 -15.86 -26.04 14.88
CA GLY A 425 -14.88 -25.56 13.90
C GLY A 425 -15.25 -24.23 13.24
N LEU A 426 -14.35 -23.72 12.40
CA LEU A 426 -14.46 -22.42 11.76
C LEU A 426 -15.68 -22.32 10.83
N LYS A 427 -16.32 -21.14 10.80
CA LYS A 427 -17.36 -20.72 9.86
C LYS A 427 -16.99 -19.34 9.34
N ARG A 428 -16.56 -19.24 8.08
CA ARG A 428 -16.30 -17.93 7.46
C ARG A 428 -17.59 -17.38 6.86
N LEU A 429 -18.08 -16.29 7.44
CA LEU A 429 -19.17 -15.48 6.88
C LEU A 429 -18.57 -14.55 5.82
N SER A 430 -18.84 -14.85 4.56
CA SER A 430 -18.24 -14.16 3.41
C SER A 430 -19.22 -13.16 2.81
N LEU A 431 -18.87 -11.88 2.88
CA LEU A 431 -19.68 -10.75 2.45
C LEU A 431 -19.24 -10.30 1.05
N PHE A 432 -20.20 -10.13 0.13
CA PHE A 432 -19.93 -10.12 -1.31
C PHE A 432 -20.81 -9.15 -2.12
N GLY A 433 -20.40 -8.94 -3.38
CA GLY A 433 -21.18 -8.27 -4.42
C GLY A 433 -20.75 -6.84 -4.73
N GLY A 434 -21.44 -6.21 -5.69
CA GLY A 434 -21.27 -4.79 -6.05
C GLY A 434 -22.28 -3.87 -5.36
N GLY A 435 -23.46 -4.40 -5.02
CA GLY A 435 -24.47 -3.72 -4.21
C GLY A 435 -24.09 -3.65 -2.73
N SER A 436 -24.92 -2.97 -1.94
CA SER A 436 -24.65 -2.80 -0.49
C SER A 436 -25.29 -3.88 0.38
N GLY A 437 -24.70 -4.18 1.53
CA GLY A 437 -25.28 -5.08 2.53
C GLY A 437 -25.28 -4.50 3.94
N GLN A 438 -26.07 -5.07 4.84
CA GLN A 438 -26.21 -4.58 6.20
C GLN A 438 -26.47 -5.72 7.20
N LEU A 439 -25.61 -5.81 8.22
CA LEU A 439 -25.69 -6.78 9.32
C LEU A 439 -26.00 -6.02 10.63
N ASN A 440 -27.28 -6.02 11.01
CA ASN A 440 -27.78 -5.41 12.25
C ASN A 440 -27.86 -6.42 13.40
N GLY A 441 -28.05 -7.70 13.11
CA GLY A 441 -28.04 -8.77 14.12
C GLY A 441 -26.64 -9.08 14.66
N THR A 442 -26.55 -9.51 15.92
CA THR A 442 -25.30 -9.96 16.53
C THR A 442 -24.72 -11.18 15.81
N ILE A 443 -23.46 -11.08 15.41
CA ILE A 443 -22.61 -12.18 14.95
C ILE A 443 -21.88 -12.75 16.17
N SER A 444 -21.93 -14.07 16.37
CA SER A 444 -21.36 -14.75 17.55
C SER A 444 -20.82 -16.14 17.21
N ASP A 445 -19.90 -16.66 18.01
CA ASP A 445 -19.25 -17.95 17.73
C ASP A 445 -20.17 -19.18 17.78
N GLY A 446 -21.27 -19.12 18.54
CA GLY A 446 -22.25 -20.23 18.64
C GLY A 446 -21.61 -21.52 19.16
N ALA A 447 -21.68 -22.58 18.36
CA ALA A 447 -21.08 -23.89 18.66
C ALA A 447 -19.67 -24.10 18.07
N GLY A 448 -19.06 -23.07 17.45
CA GLY A 448 -17.79 -23.17 16.74
C GLY A 448 -16.98 -21.88 16.86
N THR A 449 -16.46 -21.37 15.74
CA THR A 449 -15.84 -20.04 15.66
C THR A 449 -16.31 -19.36 14.39
N VAL A 450 -16.80 -18.13 14.47
CA VAL A 450 -17.15 -17.34 13.28
C VAL A 450 -16.01 -16.38 12.95
N ALA A 451 -15.64 -16.32 11.66
CA ALA A 451 -14.75 -15.31 11.10
C ALA A 451 -15.52 -14.51 10.04
N VAL A 452 -15.26 -13.21 9.94
CA VAL A 452 -15.87 -12.36 8.91
C VAL A 452 -14.88 -12.14 7.79
N TRP A 453 -15.36 -12.10 6.56
CA TRP A 453 -14.52 -11.88 5.39
C TRP A 453 -15.31 -11.04 4.38
N LYS A 454 -14.64 -10.10 3.70
CA LYS A 454 -15.28 -9.12 2.81
C LYS A 454 -14.56 -9.05 1.46
N GLY A 455 -15.29 -9.45 0.41
CA GLY A 455 -14.94 -9.27 -1.00
C GLY A 455 -16.03 -8.50 -1.76
N GLY A 456 -15.86 -8.38 -3.07
CA GLY A 456 -16.70 -7.53 -3.93
C GLY A 456 -16.45 -6.03 -3.73
N GLY A 457 -16.71 -5.23 -4.77
CA GLY A 457 -16.56 -3.77 -4.70
C GLY A 457 -17.59 -3.06 -3.80
N GLY A 458 -18.68 -3.74 -3.44
CA GLY A 458 -19.77 -3.16 -2.66
C GLY A 458 -19.41 -2.80 -1.21
N SER A 459 -20.30 -2.04 -0.57
CA SER A 459 -20.15 -1.56 0.81
C SER A 459 -21.04 -2.35 1.77
N TRP A 460 -20.48 -2.84 2.87
CA TRP A 460 -21.23 -3.61 3.89
C TRP A 460 -21.19 -2.91 5.25
N THR A 461 -22.37 -2.60 5.80
CA THR A 461 -22.49 -2.02 7.14
C THR A 461 -22.61 -3.12 8.19
N ILE A 462 -21.79 -3.07 9.23
CA ILE A 462 -21.87 -3.96 10.40
C ILE A 462 -22.15 -3.09 11.64
N SER A 463 -23.35 -3.22 12.17
CA SER A 463 -23.90 -2.38 13.24
C SER A 463 -24.25 -3.17 14.51
N GLY A 464 -24.38 -4.50 14.40
CA GLY A 464 -24.59 -5.38 15.54
C GLY A 464 -23.45 -5.33 16.56
N ASN A 465 -23.79 -5.47 17.84
CA ASN A 465 -22.81 -5.72 18.89
C ASN A 465 -22.37 -7.18 18.77
N ASN A 466 -21.17 -7.42 18.27
CA ASN A 466 -20.71 -8.75 17.90
C ASN A 466 -19.75 -9.34 18.95
N THR A 467 -19.65 -10.67 18.97
CA THR A 467 -18.90 -11.42 20.00
C THR A 467 -18.11 -12.61 19.45
N TYR A 468 -17.97 -12.71 18.12
CA TYR A 468 -17.14 -13.74 17.49
C TYR A 468 -15.64 -13.55 17.78
N SER A 469 -14.86 -14.63 17.72
CA SER A 469 -13.42 -14.66 18.00
C SER A 469 -12.53 -14.95 16.79
N GLY A 470 -13.11 -15.27 15.63
CA GLY A 470 -12.36 -15.36 14.37
C GLY A 470 -11.98 -13.98 13.81
N PRO A 471 -10.99 -13.92 12.91
CA PRO A 471 -10.53 -12.67 12.31
C PRO A 471 -11.56 -12.01 11.38
N THR A 472 -11.33 -10.74 11.06
CA THR A 472 -12.09 -9.97 10.05
C THR A 472 -11.19 -9.59 8.86
N ASP A 473 -11.32 -10.31 7.75
CA ASP A 473 -10.52 -10.12 6.53
C ASP A 473 -11.23 -9.18 5.54
N ILE A 474 -10.81 -7.91 5.44
CA ILE A 474 -11.34 -6.91 4.50
C ILE A 474 -10.46 -6.86 3.26
N CYS A 475 -10.83 -7.64 2.24
CA CYS A 475 -10.01 -7.84 1.05
C CYS A 475 -10.33 -6.85 -0.09
N TRP A 476 -11.61 -6.50 -0.30
CA TRP A 476 -12.04 -5.54 -1.34
C TRP A 476 -13.28 -4.73 -0.91
N GLY A 477 -13.45 -3.55 -1.51
CA GLY A 477 -14.58 -2.66 -1.22
C GLY A 477 -14.54 -2.14 0.21
N THR A 478 -15.72 -1.85 0.77
CA THR A 478 -15.84 -1.14 2.05
C THR A 478 -16.55 -1.95 3.12
N VAL A 479 -16.05 -1.92 4.35
CA VAL A 479 -16.83 -2.21 5.57
C VAL A 479 -17.09 -0.90 6.31
N VAL A 480 -18.33 -0.67 6.74
CA VAL A 480 -18.72 0.46 7.59
C VAL A 480 -19.15 -0.08 8.96
N ILE A 481 -18.41 0.23 10.02
CA ILE A 481 -18.80 -0.15 11.39
C ILE A 481 -19.52 0.97 12.13
N THR A 482 -20.57 0.61 12.87
CA THR A 482 -21.38 1.55 13.67
C THR A 482 -21.59 1.11 15.12
N SER A 483 -20.80 0.14 15.60
CA SER A 483 -20.75 -0.27 17.01
C SER A 483 -19.30 -0.55 17.43
N ASN A 484 -18.97 -0.27 18.69
CA ASN A 484 -17.64 -0.46 19.28
C ASN A 484 -17.13 -1.92 19.18
N THR A 485 -18.03 -2.91 19.13
CA THR A 485 -17.70 -4.34 18.99
C THR A 485 -18.17 -4.95 17.67
N ALA A 486 -18.37 -4.14 16.62
CA ALA A 486 -18.80 -4.62 15.31
C ALA A 486 -17.81 -5.63 14.67
N LEU A 487 -16.51 -5.50 14.98
CA LEU A 487 -15.43 -6.37 14.51
C LEU A 487 -15.25 -7.65 15.37
N GLY A 488 -16.13 -7.87 16.36
CA GLY A 488 -16.14 -9.05 17.22
C GLY A 488 -15.62 -8.76 18.62
N SER A 489 -14.98 -9.77 19.22
CA SER A 489 -14.52 -9.77 20.62
C SER A 489 -13.15 -9.13 20.85
N GLY A 490 -12.42 -8.72 19.80
CA GLY A 490 -11.02 -8.29 19.90
C GLY A 490 -10.02 -9.45 20.13
N ALA A 491 -10.48 -10.70 20.13
CA ALA A 491 -9.62 -11.89 20.16
C ALA A 491 -9.16 -12.33 18.76
N GLY A 492 -9.93 -11.96 17.73
CA GLY A 492 -9.46 -11.97 16.34
C GLY A 492 -8.62 -10.72 16.04
N SER A 493 -8.10 -10.65 14.82
CA SER A 493 -7.54 -9.43 14.25
C SER A 493 -8.30 -9.02 12.99
N THR A 494 -8.29 -7.72 12.70
CA THR A 494 -8.89 -7.17 11.49
C THR A 494 -7.80 -6.81 10.48
N THR A 495 -7.91 -7.28 9.25
CA THR A 495 -6.95 -7.02 8.16
C THR A 495 -7.62 -6.20 7.07
N VAL A 496 -7.01 -5.10 6.65
CA VAL A 496 -7.41 -4.33 5.46
C VAL A 496 -6.32 -4.42 4.40
N LEU A 497 -6.64 -5.09 3.29
CA LEU A 497 -5.73 -5.23 2.15
C LEU A 497 -5.76 -3.99 1.24
N ASN A 498 -4.68 -3.81 0.48
CA ASN A 498 -4.53 -2.73 -0.47
C ASN A 498 -5.73 -2.65 -1.45
N GLY A 499 -6.32 -1.46 -1.58
CA GLY A 499 -7.52 -1.20 -2.38
C GLY A 499 -8.85 -1.33 -1.61
N ALA A 500 -8.86 -1.85 -0.38
CA ALA A 500 -10.03 -1.97 0.47
C ALA A 500 -10.07 -0.91 1.60
N SER A 501 -11.23 -0.76 2.26
CA SER A 501 -11.39 0.24 3.33
C SER A 501 -12.25 -0.22 4.49
N LEU A 502 -11.75 0.00 5.71
CA LEU A 502 -12.55 0.03 6.94
C LEU A 502 -12.95 1.48 7.25
N VAL A 503 -14.25 1.71 7.40
CA VAL A 503 -14.86 3.00 7.74
C VAL A 503 -15.48 2.90 9.13
N ILE A 504 -15.15 3.82 10.03
CA ILE A 504 -15.72 3.92 11.38
C ILE A 504 -16.60 5.17 11.50
N ASN A 505 -17.77 5.06 12.13
CA ASN A 505 -18.59 6.24 12.43
C ASN A 505 -18.00 7.06 13.60
N PRO A 506 -18.27 8.38 13.67
CA PRO A 506 -17.90 9.19 14.83
C PRO A 506 -18.57 8.74 16.13
N GLY A 507 -17.99 9.14 17.27
CA GLY A 507 -18.49 8.76 18.60
C GLY A 507 -18.08 7.36 19.07
N MET A 508 -17.39 6.58 18.23
CA MET A 508 -16.98 5.21 18.53
C MET A 508 -15.64 5.14 19.28
N SER A 509 -15.52 4.12 20.14
CA SER A 509 -14.27 3.71 20.80
C SER A 509 -14.07 2.22 20.55
N VAL A 510 -13.20 1.88 19.59
CA VAL A 510 -13.00 0.50 19.11
C VAL A 510 -11.76 -0.09 19.77
N ASN A 511 -11.80 -1.35 20.20
CA ASN A 511 -10.64 -2.07 20.75
C ASN A 511 -10.40 -3.35 19.95
N GLU A 512 -9.59 -3.23 18.91
CA GLU A 512 -9.39 -4.25 17.86
C GLU A 512 -7.97 -4.07 17.29
N THR A 513 -7.23 -5.16 17.09
CA THR A 513 -5.89 -5.10 16.47
C THR A 513 -6.03 -5.04 14.96
N LEU A 514 -5.43 -4.04 14.32
CA LEU A 514 -5.67 -3.70 12.93
C LEU A 514 -4.42 -3.79 12.07
N GLN A 515 -4.41 -4.68 11.08
CA GLN A 515 -3.38 -4.73 10.04
C GLN A 515 -3.86 -3.96 8.80
N ILE A 516 -3.08 -2.98 8.29
CA ILE A 516 -3.48 -2.15 7.14
C ILE A 516 -2.43 -2.06 6.03
N SER A 517 -2.91 -1.85 4.80
CA SER A 517 -2.13 -1.48 3.62
C SER A 517 -2.99 -0.75 2.58
N GLY A 518 -2.35 0.08 1.76
CA GLY A 518 -2.95 0.81 0.64
C GLY A 518 -3.55 2.18 0.98
N SER A 519 -3.93 2.89 -0.09
CA SER A 519 -4.71 4.13 -0.04
C SER A 519 -6.23 3.90 0.05
N GLY A 520 -6.66 2.64 0.06
CA GLY A 520 -8.05 2.20 0.14
C GLY A 520 -8.94 2.60 -1.04
N VAL A 521 -10.25 2.34 -0.89
CA VAL A 521 -11.25 2.53 -1.95
C VAL A 521 -11.29 4.01 -2.38
N GLY A 522 -10.99 4.26 -3.65
CA GLY A 522 -11.00 5.60 -4.24
C GLY A 522 -9.94 6.56 -3.67
N GLY A 523 -8.86 6.04 -3.08
CA GLY A 523 -7.81 6.86 -2.47
C GLY A 523 -8.34 7.69 -1.31
N GLN A 524 -9.07 7.04 -0.39
CA GLN A 524 -9.74 7.70 0.75
C GLN A 524 -9.31 7.14 2.11
N GLY A 525 -8.28 6.30 2.17
CA GLY A 525 -7.76 5.65 3.38
C GLY A 525 -8.11 4.17 3.45
N ALA A 526 -7.14 3.33 3.87
CA ALA A 526 -7.40 1.96 4.30
C ALA A 526 -8.21 1.95 5.60
N LEU A 527 -7.93 2.89 6.51
CA LEU A 527 -8.75 3.19 7.69
C LEU A 527 -9.31 4.61 7.59
N GLN A 528 -10.62 4.77 7.77
CA GLN A 528 -11.30 6.07 7.60
C GLN A 528 -12.25 6.36 8.76
N ARG A 529 -12.21 7.58 9.29
CA ARG A 529 -13.35 8.13 10.05
C ARG A 529 -14.40 8.63 9.06
N ALA A 530 -15.68 8.42 9.33
CA ALA A 530 -16.77 8.92 8.50
C ALA A 530 -17.20 10.34 8.89
N ASP A 531 -17.58 11.15 7.90
CA ASP A 531 -18.20 12.45 8.13
C ASP A 531 -19.73 12.28 8.15
N VAL A 532 -20.24 11.69 9.22
CA VAL A 532 -21.68 11.45 9.43
C VAL A 532 -22.07 11.81 10.87
N ALA A 533 -23.27 12.36 11.03
CA ALA A 533 -23.83 12.67 12.35
C ALA A 533 -24.30 11.40 13.09
N PRO A 534 -24.30 11.38 14.44
CA PRO A 534 -23.85 12.44 15.34
C PRO A 534 -22.32 12.54 15.42
N TYR A 535 -21.79 13.76 15.38
CA TYR A 535 -20.35 13.99 15.53
C TYR A 535 -19.92 13.81 16.98
N GLY A 536 -18.91 12.98 17.21
CA GLY A 536 -18.33 12.75 18.53
C GLY A 536 -16.82 12.47 18.47
N PRO A 537 -16.13 12.53 19.63
CA PRO A 537 -14.75 12.06 19.75
C PRO A 537 -14.69 10.60 19.30
N THR A 538 -13.59 10.21 18.67
CA THR A 538 -13.47 8.87 18.06
C THR A 538 -12.10 8.30 18.41
N THR A 539 -12.05 7.05 18.85
CA THR A 539 -10.80 6.41 19.32
C THR A 539 -10.63 5.03 18.71
N TRP A 540 -9.44 4.76 18.20
CA TRP A 540 -8.98 3.41 17.88
C TRP A 540 -7.95 2.97 18.95
N ASN A 541 -8.34 2.07 19.86
CA ASN A 541 -7.53 1.74 21.05
C ASN A 541 -6.56 0.56 20.85
N GLY A 542 -6.85 -0.34 19.90
CA GLY A 542 -5.97 -1.47 19.61
C GLY A 542 -4.80 -1.08 18.71
N ASP A 543 -3.75 -1.89 18.69
CA ASP A 543 -2.54 -1.63 17.90
C ASP A 543 -2.81 -1.62 16.38
N ILE A 544 -1.99 -0.87 15.63
CA ILE A 544 -2.06 -0.74 14.18
C ILE A 544 -0.76 -1.26 13.55
N VAL A 545 -0.85 -2.22 12.64
CA VAL A 545 0.29 -2.88 11.99
C VAL A 545 0.31 -2.54 10.50
N LEU A 546 1.36 -1.83 10.07
CA LEU A 546 1.56 -1.46 8.67
C LEU A 546 2.15 -2.65 7.90
N SER A 547 1.52 -3.04 6.78
CA SER A 547 1.99 -4.11 5.89
C SER A 547 2.62 -3.59 4.59
N GLY A 548 2.85 -2.28 4.53
CA GLY A 548 3.28 -1.51 3.37
C GLY A 548 2.80 -0.07 3.53
N ASP A 549 2.87 0.75 2.47
CA ASP A 549 2.26 2.09 2.46
C ASP A 549 0.79 2.01 2.91
N ALA A 550 0.36 2.93 3.77
CA ALA A 550 -1.00 2.94 4.32
C ALA A 550 -1.50 4.37 4.59
N GLU A 551 -2.75 4.64 4.20
CA GLU A 551 -3.41 5.92 4.53
C GLU A 551 -4.49 5.73 5.60
N ILE A 552 -4.42 6.57 6.64
CA ILE A 552 -5.48 6.78 7.63
C ILE A 552 -6.08 8.17 7.39
N HIS A 553 -7.39 8.24 7.13
CA HIS A 553 -8.05 9.47 6.65
C HIS A 553 -9.16 9.95 7.60
N ASN A 554 -8.94 11.08 8.26
CA ASN A 554 -9.93 11.72 9.11
C ASN A 554 -10.88 12.59 8.25
N ARG A 555 -11.99 11.99 7.79
CA ARG A 555 -12.96 12.69 6.95
C ARG A 555 -13.81 13.63 7.81
N ALA A 556 -13.66 14.92 7.56
CA ALA A 556 -14.52 16.00 8.03
C ALA A 556 -14.70 16.98 6.87
N TYR A 557 -15.89 17.02 6.27
CA TYR A 557 -16.18 17.83 5.07
C TYR A 557 -17.19 18.92 5.41
N ASN A 558 -16.72 20.15 5.64
CA ASN A 558 -17.53 21.39 5.66
C ASN A 558 -18.76 21.45 6.60
N ASN A 559 -19.05 20.43 7.40
CA ASN A 559 -20.32 20.35 8.12
C ASN A 559 -20.41 21.36 9.29
N PRO A 560 -21.29 22.38 9.24
CA PRO A 560 -21.43 23.37 10.31
C PRO A 560 -22.10 22.71 11.52
N GLY A 561 -21.27 22.24 12.46
CA GLY A 561 -21.70 21.41 13.59
C GLY A 561 -20.83 20.19 13.86
N ASN A 562 -19.82 19.91 13.02
CA ASN A 562 -18.74 18.96 13.33
C ASN A 562 -17.60 19.72 14.06
N PRO A 563 -17.56 19.75 15.41
CA PRO A 563 -16.45 20.36 16.14
C PRO A 563 -15.16 19.63 15.79
N ILE A 564 -14.04 20.37 15.68
CA ILE A 564 -12.77 19.88 15.10
C ILE A 564 -12.48 18.44 15.53
N GLY A 565 -12.67 17.52 14.58
CA GLY A 565 -12.87 16.11 14.88
C GLY A 565 -11.57 15.43 15.26
N VAL A 566 -11.16 15.55 16.53
CA VAL A 566 -9.99 14.83 17.06
C VAL A 566 -10.28 13.33 17.01
N TRP A 567 -9.49 12.62 16.21
CA TRP A 567 -9.45 11.16 16.19
C TRP A 567 -8.21 10.71 16.96
N THR A 568 -8.42 9.99 18.06
CA THR A 568 -7.34 9.42 18.86
C THR A 568 -6.92 8.07 18.29
N LEU A 569 -5.63 7.95 17.95
CA LEU A 569 -4.96 6.67 17.69
C LEU A 569 -4.29 6.25 19.01
N GLY A 570 -4.95 5.33 19.71
CA GLY A 570 -4.67 4.95 21.08
C GLY A 570 -3.68 3.80 21.24
N GLY A 571 -3.76 2.80 20.34
CA GLY A 571 -2.78 1.72 20.26
C GLY A 571 -1.48 2.16 19.62
N ASN A 572 -0.46 1.30 19.70
CA ASN A 572 0.84 1.51 19.08
C ASN A 572 0.79 1.21 17.59
N ILE A 573 1.51 2.00 16.80
CA ILE A 573 1.68 1.81 15.37
C ILE A 573 3.03 1.13 15.12
N SER A 574 3.04 0.03 14.37
CA SER A 574 4.21 -0.83 14.16
C SER A 574 4.29 -1.40 12.73
N GLY A 575 5.37 -2.11 12.39
CA GLY A 575 5.52 -2.78 11.08
C GLY A 575 6.12 -1.89 9.99
N GLY A 576 5.79 -2.18 8.73
CA GLY A 576 6.34 -1.49 7.55
C GLY A 576 7.79 -1.85 7.21
N SER A 577 8.36 -1.06 6.31
CA SER A 577 9.74 -1.13 5.80
C SER A 577 10.36 0.28 5.76
N PRO A 578 11.68 0.45 5.55
CA PRO A 578 12.30 1.78 5.42
C PRO A 578 11.72 2.68 4.31
N ASP A 579 11.06 2.10 3.30
CA ASP A 579 10.41 2.84 2.20
C ASP A 579 8.93 3.17 2.45
N THR A 580 8.33 2.55 3.48
CA THR A 580 6.89 2.63 3.80
C THR A 580 6.47 4.05 4.21
N THR A 581 5.25 4.42 3.83
CA THR A 581 4.60 5.68 4.16
C THR A 581 3.38 5.44 5.05
N LEU A 582 3.40 5.96 6.27
CA LEU A 582 2.18 6.20 7.02
C LEU A 582 1.64 7.58 6.63
N ASN A 583 0.54 7.64 5.86
CA ASN A 583 -0.14 8.89 5.56
C ASN A 583 -1.27 9.16 6.57
N LEU A 584 -1.12 10.21 7.37
CA LEU A 584 -2.16 10.76 8.24
C LEU A 584 -2.84 11.93 7.52
N ARG A 585 -3.98 11.66 6.88
CA ARG A 585 -4.67 12.61 6.00
C ARG A 585 -5.88 13.28 6.65
N SER A 586 -6.03 14.58 6.42
CA SER A 586 -7.24 15.34 6.77
C SER A 586 -8.22 15.53 5.61
N GLY A 587 -9.50 15.68 5.94
CA GLY A 587 -10.56 16.16 5.03
C GLY A 587 -10.26 17.55 4.44
N ASN A 588 -10.98 17.88 3.35
CA ASN A 588 -10.58 18.94 2.42
C ASN A 588 -10.77 20.39 2.90
N SER A 589 -11.61 20.63 3.92
CA SER A 589 -12.17 21.97 4.13
C SER A 589 -12.55 22.33 5.57
N ASN A 590 -12.49 21.39 6.51
CA ASN A 590 -12.29 21.70 7.94
C ASN A 590 -11.22 20.73 8.44
N PRO A 591 -10.02 21.19 8.86
CA PRO A 591 -8.91 20.29 9.16
C PRO A 591 -9.23 19.40 10.36
N GLY A 592 -9.41 18.10 10.10
CA GLY A 592 -9.49 17.07 11.13
C GLY A 592 -8.14 16.90 11.81
N PHE A 593 -8.15 16.64 13.12
CA PHE A 593 -6.92 16.44 13.89
C PHE A 593 -6.74 14.96 14.24
N PHE A 594 -5.50 14.49 14.22
CA PHE A 594 -5.11 13.22 14.86
C PHE A 594 -4.50 13.51 16.22
N ARG A 595 -4.75 12.64 17.20
CA ARG A 595 -4.02 12.60 18.47
C ARG A 595 -3.42 11.21 18.63
N ILE A 596 -2.09 11.09 18.67
CA ILE A 596 -1.41 9.81 18.86
C ILE A 596 -1.09 9.67 20.34
N THR A 597 -1.67 8.66 21.01
CA THR A 597 -1.40 8.37 22.43
C THR A 597 -0.77 6.99 22.66
N GLY A 598 -0.56 6.18 21.61
CA GLY A 598 0.31 5.00 21.69
C GLY A 598 1.72 5.42 22.11
N THR A 599 2.31 4.71 23.07
CA THR A 599 3.53 5.13 23.78
C THR A 599 4.82 4.46 23.29
N ASN A 600 4.70 3.51 22.35
CA ASN A 600 5.83 2.75 21.79
C ASN A 600 5.61 2.50 20.28
N ASN A 601 5.53 3.58 19.50
CA ASN A 601 5.38 3.49 18.05
C ASN A 601 6.71 3.07 17.41
N THR A 602 6.67 1.97 16.67
CA THR A 602 7.86 1.22 16.19
C THR A 602 7.82 0.94 14.69
N TYR A 603 6.94 1.62 13.95
CA TYR A 603 6.86 1.46 12.50
C TYR A 603 8.12 2.01 11.79
N LEU A 604 8.44 1.40 10.66
CA LEU A 604 9.53 1.82 9.77
C LEU A 604 9.02 2.74 8.66
N GLY A 605 9.93 3.56 8.12
CA GLY A 605 9.66 4.43 6.99
C GLY A 605 9.37 5.88 7.38
N ARG A 606 8.45 6.54 6.65
CA ARG A 606 8.17 7.98 6.76
C ARG A 606 6.76 8.26 7.28
N THR A 607 6.62 9.33 8.05
CA THR A 607 5.33 9.86 8.53
C THR A 607 4.93 11.04 7.64
N LEU A 608 3.96 10.83 6.75
CA LEU A 608 3.38 11.88 5.91
C LEU A 608 2.16 12.49 6.60
N ILE A 609 2.11 13.81 6.69
CA ILE A 609 0.97 14.57 7.23
C ILE A 609 0.35 15.37 6.09
N SER A 610 -0.64 14.78 5.41
CA SER A 610 -1.38 15.41 4.30
C SER A 610 -2.55 16.26 4.83
N GLY A 611 -2.22 17.49 5.21
CA GLY A 611 -3.12 18.53 5.72
C GLY A 611 -3.62 18.29 7.15
N GLY A 612 -4.09 19.36 7.80
CA GLY A 612 -4.57 19.30 9.18
C GLY A 612 -3.43 19.15 10.19
N LYS A 613 -3.71 18.56 11.37
CA LYS A 613 -2.75 18.55 12.49
C LYS A 613 -2.63 17.17 13.15
N VAL A 614 -1.39 16.76 13.44
CA VAL A 614 -1.06 15.60 14.27
C VAL A 614 -0.55 16.09 15.62
N ILE A 615 -1.22 15.68 16.69
CA ILE A 615 -0.90 16.04 18.07
C ILE A 615 -0.23 14.86 18.75
N LEU A 616 1.00 15.06 19.22
CA LEU A 616 1.76 14.05 19.97
C LEU A 616 1.29 14.01 21.43
N ALA A 617 1.01 12.82 21.94
CA ALA A 617 0.42 12.63 23.25
C ALA A 617 0.68 11.24 23.85
N GLY A 618 1.68 10.50 23.34
CA GLY A 618 2.16 9.24 23.90
C GLY A 618 3.30 9.40 24.90
N GLY A 619 3.80 10.62 25.08
CA GLY A 619 5.05 10.92 25.79
C GLY A 619 6.16 11.35 24.82
N ASP A 620 7.38 11.46 25.33
CA ASP A 620 8.54 11.78 24.49
C ASP A 620 8.78 10.69 23.44
N ASP A 621 9.26 11.09 22.26
CA ASP A 621 9.42 10.22 21.09
C ASP A 621 8.12 9.46 20.70
N THR A 622 6.96 10.14 20.76
CA THR A 622 5.66 9.59 20.31
C THR A 622 5.73 9.05 18.86
N LEU A 623 6.47 9.68 17.95
CA LEU A 623 6.79 9.12 16.63
C LEU A 623 8.11 8.34 16.67
N PRO A 624 8.27 7.25 15.87
CA PRO A 624 9.52 6.49 15.84
C PRO A 624 10.72 7.38 15.53
N VAL A 625 11.79 7.30 16.32
CA VAL A 625 12.99 8.16 16.14
C VAL A 625 13.70 7.98 14.80
N THR A 626 13.38 6.90 14.09
CA THR A 626 13.83 6.55 12.73
C THR A 626 12.99 7.19 11.62
N THR A 627 11.86 7.84 11.92
CA THR A 627 10.97 8.38 10.89
C THR A 627 11.51 9.66 10.25
N THR A 628 11.27 9.83 8.95
CA THR A 628 11.26 11.15 8.32
C THR A 628 9.84 11.71 8.35
N VAL A 629 9.65 12.88 8.96
CA VAL A 629 8.37 13.61 8.89
C VAL A 629 8.31 14.41 7.59
N VAL A 630 7.23 14.24 6.83
CA VAL A 630 6.93 14.98 5.61
C VAL A 630 5.63 15.75 5.79
N LEU A 631 5.67 17.07 5.65
CA LEU A 631 4.48 17.93 5.74
C LEU A 631 3.95 18.27 4.33
N ASP A 632 2.63 18.19 4.15
CA ASP A 632 1.99 18.26 2.83
C ASP A 632 0.61 18.94 2.87
N THR A 633 0.24 19.64 1.81
CA THR A 633 -1.11 20.20 1.56
C THR A 633 -2.10 19.20 0.97
N TYR A 634 -1.60 18.04 0.52
CA TYR A 634 -2.20 17.15 -0.48
C TYR A 634 -2.32 17.86 -1.85
N ASP A 635 -2.69 17.14 -2.92
CA ASP A 635 -2.97 17.72 -4.26
C ASP A 635 -4.27 18.55 -4.29
N ARG A 636 -4.35 19.56 -3.43
CA ARG A 636 -5.40 20.57 -3.33
C ARG A 636 -4.80 21.93 -3.66
N GLY A 637 -5.61 22.83 -4.23
CA GLY A 637 -5.18 24.20 -4.55
C GLY A 637 -4.78 25.00 -3.31
N SER A 638 -4.24 26.21 -3.54
CA SER A 638 -3.57 27.14 -2.60
C SER A 638 -4.31 27.57 -1.32
N ASN A 639 -5.47 26.99 -1.01
CA ASN A 639 -6.40 27.44 0.01
C ASN A 639 -6.53 26.42 1.17
N VAL A 640 -5.58 25.50 1.30
CA VAL A 640 -5.51 24.49 2.36
C VAL A 640 -4.17 24.63 3.09
N GLU A 641 -4.17 24.70 4.42
CA GLU A 641 -2.93 24.66 5.20
C GLU A 641 -2.26 23.28 5.07
N ALA A 642 -0.94 23.26 4.90
CA ALA A 642 -0.16 22.04 4.96
C ALA A 642 -0.25 21.36 6.34
N GLY A 643 0.18 20.10 6.40
CA GLY A 643 0.27 19.35 7.65
C GLY A 643 1.03 20.11 8.74
N VAL A 644 0.48 20.08 9.96
CA VAL A 644 1.08 20.66 11.16
C VAL A 644 1.45 19.55 12.13
N LEU A 645 2.71 19.55 12.58
CA LEU A 645 3.16 18.70 13.68
C LEU A 645 3.08 19.48 15.00
N ASP A 646 2.40 18.93 16.00
CA ASP A 646 2.21 19.55 17.31
C ASP A 646 2.78 18.67 18.42
N LEU A 647 3.93 19.10 18.96
CA LEU A 647 4.65 18.39 20.02
C LEU A 647 3.88 18.37 21.35
N ASN A 648 2.92 19.28 21.55
CA ASN A 648 1.97 19.24 22.68
C ASN A 648 2.61 18.92 24.06
N GLY A 649 3.79 19.49 24.32
CA GLY A 649 4.52 19.41 25.59
C GLY A 649 5.39 18.17 25.81
N THR A 650 5.71 17.40 24.77
CA THR A 650 6.71 16.31 24.80
C THR A 650 7.92 16.67 23.93
N ASP A 651 9.06 16.03 24.15
CA ASP A 651 10.21 16.09 23.23
C ASP A 651 10.03 15.06 22.11
N GLN A 652 10.65 15.29 20.95
CA GLN A 652 10.54 14.39 19.79
C GLN A 652 11.78 14.39 18.92
N THR A 653 12.39 13.22 18.77
CA THR A 653 13.50 12.90 17.88
C THR A 653 12.99 12.33 16.57
N ILE A 654 13.53 12.77 15.43
CA ILE A 654 13.18 12.26 14.09
C ILE A 654 14.42 12.19 13.20
N ALA A 655 14.46 11.21 12.29
CA ALA A 655 15.54 11.02 11.33
C ALA A 655 15.52 12.04 10.17
N GLY A 656 14.49 12.87 10.06
CA GLY A 656 14.44 14.00 9.14
C GLY A 656 13.12 14.78 9.21
N LEU A 657 13.17 16.06 8.85
CA LEU A 657 11.99 16.89 8.62
C LEU A 657 12.08 17.50 7.22
N THR A 658 10.98 17.46 6.47
CA THR A 658 10.88 18.10 5.16
C THR A 658 9.41 18.37 4.79
N GLN A 659 9.17 18.97 3.64
CA GLN A 659 7.83 19.15 3.05
C GLN A 659 7.85 18.76 1.58
N VAL A 660 6.69 18.48 0.99
CA VAL A 660 6.59 18.42 -0.48
C VAL A 660 6.68 19.83 -1.08
N ALA A 661 7.21 19.97 -2.30
CA ALA A 661 7.46 21.27 -2.93
C ALA A 661 6.21 22.17 -3.11
N ARG A 662 5.00 21.60 -3.11
CA ARG A 662 3.71 22.31 -3.19
C ARG A 662 3.16 22.81 -1.84
N ALA A 663 3.81 22.51 -0.72
CA ALA A 663 3.22 22.68 0.61
C ALA A 663 3.21 24.17 1.04
N THR A 664 2.02 24.76 1.11
CA THR A 664 1.81 26.14 1.61
C THR A 664 1.61 26.15 3.13
N GLY A 665 2.51 26.82 3.84
CA GLY A 665 2.47 26.99 5.29
C GLY A 665 2.66 25.73 6.16
N PRO A 666 3.58 24.78 5.87
CA PRO A 666 3.90 23.69 6.78
C PRO A 666 4.53 24.22 8.07
N ARG A 667 4.15 23.63 9.22
CA ARG A 667 4.50 24.15 10.55
C ARG A 667 4.82 23.04 11.55
N VAL A 668 5.79 23.29 12.43
CA VAL A 668 5.98 22.53 13.67
C VAL A 668 5.76 23.45 14.87
N ILE A 669 5.00 22.99 15.87
CA ILE A 669 4.55 23.79 17.02
C ILE A 669 4.68 23.03 18.35
N ASN A 670 4.67 23.77 19.47
CA ASN A 670 4.32 23.21 20.78
C ASN A 670 2.98 23.78 21.28
N GLY A 671 1.90 23.02 21.13
CA GLY A 671 0.54 23.43 21.46
C GLY A 671 0.17 23.43 22.95
N LEU A 672 1.01 22.91 23.86
CA LEU A 672 0.66 22.78 25.28
C LEU A 672 1.19 23.94 26.12
N THR A 673 0.28 24.68 26.77
CA THR A 673 0.58 25.89 27.54
C THR A 673 1.65 25.67 28.61
N ALA A 674 2.59 26.62 28.70
CA ALA A 674 3.63 26.68 29.75
C ALA A 674 4.58 25.45 29.81
N THR A 675 4.71 24.71 28.71
CA THR A 675 5.75 23.69 28.53
C THR A 675 6.84 24.19 27.56
N ARG A 676 7.99 23.52 27.56
CA ARG A 676 9.03 23.67 26.53
C ARG A 676 9.28 22.28 25.93
N SER A 677 9.24 22.19 24.60
CA SER A 677 9.49 20.95 23.84
C SER A 677 10.66 21.11 22.88
N VAL A 678 11.48 20.09 22.74
CA VAL A 678 12.60 20.00 21.79
C VAL A 678 12.22 19.12 20.60
N LEU A 679 12.36 19.69 19.38
CA LEU A 679 12.43 18.92 18.15
C LEU A 679 13.89 18.54 17.88
N THR A 680 14.22 17.24 17.92
CA THR A 680 15.59 16.73 17.70
C THR A 680 15.73 16.12 16.32
N ILE A 681 16.55 16.72 15.46
CA ILE A 681 16.84 16.24 14.11
C ILE A 681 18.08 15.34 14.13
N ASN A 682 17.85 14.03 14.00
CA ASN A 682 18.84 12.96 14.01
C ASN A 682 19.11 12.40 12.60
N ASN A 683 19.27 13.30 11.62
CA ASN A 683 19.38 12.91 10.21
C ASN A 683 20.77 12.42 9.81
N SER A 684 20.82 11.31 9.09
CA SER A 684 22.03 10.78 8.42
C SER A 684 22.16 11.31 6.99
N ALA A 685 21.07 11.25 6.21
CA ALA A 685 20.92 11.90 4.91
C ALA A 685 20.62 13.40 5.08
N SER A 686 20.88 14.21 4.05
CA SER A 686 20.56 15.64 4.08
C SER A 686 19.08 15.91 3.80
N HIS A 687 18.46 16.78 4.58
CA HIS A 687 17.05 17.19 4.41
C HIS A 687 16.92 18.71 4.40
N THR A 688 15.95 19.21 3.62
CA THR A 688 15.60 20.63 3.55
C THR A 688 14.18 20.84 4.07
N TYR A 689 13.99 21.85 4.91
CA TYR A 689 12.70 22.31 5.39
C TYR A 689 12.55 23.82 5.14
N SER A 690 11.40 24.20 4.59
CA SER A 690 11.05 25.57 4.17
C SER A 690 9.77 26.06 4.86
N GLY A 691 9.21 25.25 5.76
CA GLY A 691 8.13 25.65 6.64
C GLY A 691 8.62 26.41 7.86
N ILE A 692 7.67 26.82 8.70
CA ILE A 692 7.95 27.60 9.91
C ILE A 692 8.12 26.64 11.09
N LEU A 693 9.18 26.82 11.87
CA LEU A 693 9.23 26.33 13.26
C LEU A 693 8.78 27.50 14.15
N GLN A 694 7.72 27.37 14.94
CA GLN A 694 7.41 28.40 15.95
C GLN A 694 6.64 27.91 17.17
N ASP A 695 6.73 28.67 18.26
CA ASP A 695 5.99 28.44 19.50
C ASP A 695 4.48 28.31 19.26
N GLY A 696 3.79 27.55 20.10
CA GLY A 696 2.33 27.44 20.06
C GLY A 696 1.69 28.14 21.25
N ARG A 697 1.36 27.35 22.28
CA ARG A 697 1.06 27.86 23.63
C ARG A 697 2.18 27.55 24.61
N GLY A 698 3.02 26.58 24.27
CA GLY A 698 4.31 26.34 24.88
C GLY A 698 5.43 26.73 23.93
N THR A 699 6.62 26.81 24.49
CA THR A 699 7.86 27.11 23.77
C THR A 699 8.33 25.90 22.96
N LEU A 700 8.77 26.14 21.74
CA LEU A 700 9.46 25.17 20.89
C LEU A 700 10.97 25.46 20.91
N ALA A 701 11.78 24.41 20.85
CA ALA A 701 13.23 24.46 20.70
C ALA A 701 13.70 23.47 19.63
N LEU A 702 14.89 23.70 19.08
CA LEU A 702 15.48 22.86 18.04
C LEU A 702 16.79 22.22 18.54
N ALA A 703 16.99 20.94 18.26
CA ALA A 703 18.26 20.26 18.43
C ALA A 703 18.68 19.56 17.12
N LYS A 704 19.97 19.57 16.83
CA LYS A 704 20.56 18.95 15.63
C LYS A 704 21.71 18.04 16.07
N ILE A 705 21.53 16.73 15.89
CA ILE A 705 22.47 15.71 16.40
C ILE A 705 22.97 14.72 15.33
N GLY A 706 22.20 14.49 14.27
CA GLY A 706 22.58 13.53 13.22
C GLY A 706 23.74 14.01 12.35
N ALA A 707 24.45 13.11 11.67
CA ALA A 707 25.65 13.45 10.89
C ALA A 707 25.38 14.26 9.60
N GLY A 708 24.19 14.18 9.02
CA GLY A 708 23.84 14.84 7.76
C GLY A 708 23.61 16.36 7.88
N THR A 709 23.31 17.02 6.77
CA THR A 709 22.94 18.45 6.75
C THR A 709 21.43 18.61 6.93
N PHE A 710 20.99 19.44 7.86
CA PHE A 710 19.61 19.92 7.91
C PHE A 710 19.59 21.37 7.45
N THR A 711 18.80 21.67 6.43
CA THR A 711 18.76 22.99 5.79
C THR A 711 17.42 23.66 6.09
N LEU A 712 17.45 24.84 6.72
CA LEU A 712 16.28 25.70 6.92
C LEU A 712 16.31 26.85 5.90
N THR A 713 15.26 26.96 5.09
CA THR A 713 15.17 27.95 3.99
C THR A 713 13.97 28.91 4.12
N GLY A 714 13.45 29.06 5.33
CA GLY A 714 12.33 29.95 5.62
C GLY A 714 12.38 30.43 7.06
N PRO A 715 11.71 31.56 7.36
CA PRO A 715 11.78 32.19 8.68
C PRO A 715 11.12 31.32 9.74
N SER A 716 11.69 31.33 10.94
CA SER A 716 11.18 30.63 12.12
C SER A 716 11.05 31.60 13.28
N THR A 717 10.10 31.37 14.19
CA THR A 717 9.79 32.32 15.28
C THR A 717 9.69 31.67 16.66
N PHE A 718 10.18 30.44 16.82
CA PHE A 718 10.32 29.79 18.14
C PHE A 718 11.31 30.51 19.06
N SER A 719 11.12 30.44 20.37
CA SER A 719 11.95 31.14 21.36
C SER A 719 12.87 30.23 22.19
N GLY A 720 12.68 28.91 22.17
CA GLY A 720 13.34 27.96 23.09
C GLY A 720 14.80 27.62 22.83
N GLY A 721 15.43 28.31 21.86
CA GLY A 721 16.82 28.16 21.46
C GLY A 721 17.08 27.00 20.49
N THR A 722 18.25 27.04 19.85
CA THR A 722 18.76 26.00 18.93
C THR A 722 20.06 25.42 19.44
N ARG A 723 20.19 24.08 19.44
CA ARG A 723 21.41 23.36 19.85
C ARG A 723 21.97 22.49 18.73
N VAL A 724 23.23 22.72 18.34
CA VAL A 724 23.92 21.99 17.26
C VAL A 724 25.06 21.14 17.83
N ALA A 725 24.78 19.85 18.02
CA ALA A 725 25.69 18.87 18.62
C ALA A 725 26.18 17.79 17.63
N GLY A 726 25.73 17.80 16.36
CA GLY A 726 26.25 16.90 15.33
C GLY A 726 25.83 17.26 13.91
N GLY A 727 26.67 16.91 12.93
CA GLY A 727 26.47 17.23 11.52
C GLY A 727 26.45 18.73 11.23
N THR A 728 25.69 19.14 10.21
CA THR A 728 25.56 20.56 9.81
C THR A 728 24.12 21.05 9.91
N LEU A 729 23.92 22.23 10.50
CA LEU A 729 22.72 23.06 10.34
C LEU A 729 23.03 24.16 9.32
N LEU A 730 22.34 24.18 8.18
CA LEU A 730 22.49 25.20 7.13
C LEU A 730 21.27 26.13 7.16
N LEU A 731 21.52 27.43 7.17
CA LEU A 731 20.53 28.50 7.31
C LEU A 731 20.59 29.37 6.05
N THR A 732 19.54 29.37 5.23
CA THR A 732 19.47 30.18 3.99
C THR A 732 18.48 31.34 4.08
N ASP A 733 18.02 31.63 5.30
CA ASP A 733 17.17 32.76 5.67
C ASP A 733 17.70 33.28 7.02
N ALA A 734 17.73 34.61 7.21
CA ALA A 734 18.31 35.24 8.40
C ALA A 734 17.49 34.98 9.68
N ASP A 735 16.19 34.72 9.55
CA ASP A 735 15.28 34.42 10.66
C ASP A 735 15.07 32.90 10.84
N ALA A 736 15.76 32.05 10.07
CA ALA A 736 15.60 30.59 10.12
C ALA A 736 15.92 29.97 11.50
N ILE A 737 16.73 30.63 12.32
CA ILE A 737 17.23 30.10 13.60
C ILE A 737 16.28 30.34 14.79
N GLY A 738 15.20 31.09 14.59
CA GLY A 738 14.26 31.49 15.64
C GLY A 738 14.75 32.69 16.47
N ASN A 739 13.94 33.08 17.45
CA ASN A 739 14.18 34.23 18.34
C ASN A 739 14.95 33.86 19.63
N GLY A 740 15.58 32.69 19.67
CA GLY A 740 16.25 32.16 20.86
C GLY A 740 17.77 32.35 20.86
N SER A 741 18.44 31.70 21.81
CA SER A 741 19.90 31.58 21.84
C SER A 741 20.38 30.40 20.97
N LEU A 742 21.63 30.46 20.49
CA LEU A 742 22.27 29.39 19.73
C LEU A 742 23.41 28.75 20.55
N GLU A 743 23.38 27.42 20.70
CA GLU A 743 24.48 26.62 21.23
C GLU A 743 25.08 25.75 20.11
N VAL A 744 26.41 25.78 19.93
CA VAL A 744 27.12 24.88 19.01
C VAL A 744 28.24 24.15 19.77
N ALA A 745 28.09 22.85 20.00
CA ALA A 745 28.96 22.09 20.90
C ALA A 745 29.90 21.08 20.20
N ALA A 746 29.49 20.58 19.03
CA ALA A 746 30.29 19.62 18.25
C ALA A 746 29.93 19.54 16.75
N GLY A 747 28.76 20.05 16.34
CA GLY A 747 28.41 20.20 14.93
C GLY A 747 28.83 21.55 14.34
N LYS A 748 28.39 21.81 13.10
CA LYS A 748 28.59 23.08 12.40
C LYS A 748 27.25 23.79 12.18
N ALA A 749 27.17 25.09 12.48
CA ALA A 749 26.13 25.96 11.94
C ALA A 749 26.72 26.79 10.79
N VAL A 750 25.97 26.92 9.69
CA VAL A 750 26.39 27.65 8.49
C VAL A 750 25.29 28.62 8.09
N PHE A 751 25.63 29.90 7.99
CA PHE A 751 24.80 30.91 7.36
C PHE A 751 25.20 31.02 5.89
N ALA A 752 24.26 30.76 4.98
CA ALA A 752 24.52 30.80 3.53
C ALA A 752 24.88 32.22 3.08
N ALA A 753 25.69 32.33 2.02
CA ALA A 753 26.23 33.61 1.59
C ALA A 753 25.15 34.64 1.20
N SER A 754 25.40 35.90 1.55
CA SER A 754 24.61 37.08 1.18
C SER A 754 23.14 37.03 1.61
N LEU A 755 22.90 36.79 2.92
CA LEU A 755 21.58 36.97 3.54
C LEU A 755 21.13 38.44 3.43
N PRO A 756 19.81 38.71 3.34
CA PRO A 756 19.29 40.07 3.13
C PRO A 756 19.41 41.00 4.36
N LYS A 757 19.82 40.46 5.51
CA LYS A 757 20.12 41.14 6.77
C LYS A 757 20.96 40.22 7.64
N ALA A 758 21.65 40.78 8.64
CA ALA A 758 22.29 40.00 9.70
C ALA A 758 21.25 39.11 10.43
N PRO A 759 21.54 37.83 10.73
CA PRO A 759 20.78 37.07 11.72
C PRO A 759 20.86 37.75 13.09
N LYS A 760 19.85 37.54 13.93
CA LYS A 760 19.80 38.12 15.28
C LYS A 760 19.50 37.04 16.32
N LEU A 761 20.40 36.88 17.30
CA LEU A 761 20.33 35.86 18.35
C LEU A 761 20.07 36.51 19.71
N LYS A 762 19.38 35.79 20.62
CA LYS A 762 19.23 36.18 22.04
C LYS A 762 20.35 35.64 22.96
N GLY A 763 21.50 35.33 22.39
CA GLY A 763 22.66 34.74 23.09
C GLY A 763 23.34 33.67 22.25
N LEU A 764 24.64 33.47 22.51
CA LEU A 764 25.49 32.59 21.71
C LEU A 764 26.49 31.85 22.61
N VAL A 765 26.60 30.53 22.42
CA VAL A 765 27.62 29.68 23.05
C VAL A 765 28.23 28.77 22.00
N VAL A 766 29.54 28.85 21.79
CA VAL A 766 30.31 27.83 21.07
C VAL A 766 31.23 27.12 22.04
N SER A 767 31.25 25.78 21.99
CA SER A 767 32.02 24.93 22.91
C SER A 767 32.55 23.68 22.21
N GLY A 768 33.46 22.95 22.85
CA GLY A 768 33.99 21.69 22.33
C GLY A 768 34.68 21.84 20.98
N SER A 769 34.18 21.13 19.97
CA SER A 769 34.62 21.26 18.57
C SER A 769 33.62 22.02 17.69
N GLY A 770 32.67 22.73 18.32
CA GLY A 770 31.61 23.48 17.65
C GLY A 770 32.13 24.59 16.74
N ARG A 771 31.42 24.82 15.64
CA ARG A 771 31.81 25.79 14.59
C ARG A 771 30.60 26.56 14.08
N ILE A 772 30.74 27.87 13.99
CA ILE A 772 29.86 28.75 13.22
C ILE A 772 30.64 29.27 12.03
N ASP A 773 30.00 29.22 10.88
CA ASP A 773 30.52 29.73 9.61
C ASP A 773 29.53 30.77 9.10
N LEU A 774 29.90 32.04 9.22
CA LEU A 774 29.09 33.17 8.78
C LEU A 774 29.11 33.35 7.26
N THR A 775 29.97 32.63 6.53
CA THR A 775 30.37 32.96 5.15
C THR A 775 30.69 34.47 5.04
N ASN A 776 29.96 35.26 4.26
CA ASN A 776 30.15 36.71 4.13
C ASN A 776 29.07 37.54 4.87
N ASN A 777 28.43 36.97 5.89
CA ASN A 777 27.34 37.64 6.62
C ASN A 777 27.82 38.28 7.92
N ASP A 778 27.12 39.35 8.29
CA ASP A 778 27.15 39.98 9.60
C ASP A 778 26.25 39.23 10.59
N LEU A 779 26.47 39.37 11.90
CA LEU A 779 25.68 38.74 12.97
C LEU A 779 25.44 39.70 14.13
N VAL A 780 24.23 39.68 14.71
CA VAL A 780 23.85 40.43 15.92
C VAL A 780 23.55 39.48 17.07
N ILE A 781 24.09 39.78 18.26
CA ILE A 781 23.81 39.07 19.51
C ILE A 781 23.21 40.09 20.50
N ASP A 782 21.89 40.03 20.64
CA ASP A 782 21.08 40.88 21.53
C ASP A 782 20.96 40.16 22.87
N TYR A 783 21.79 40.58 23.83
CA TYR A 783 21.99 39.90 25.11
C TYR A 783 21.13 40.53 26.21
N SER A 784 20.74 39.73 27.21
CA SER A 784 20.11 40.29 28.42
C SER A 784 21.18 40.99 29.27
N PRO A 785 21.01 42.27 29.66
CA PRO A 785 22.02 43.01 30.41
C PRO A 785 22.28 42.37 31.78
N LEU A 786 23.56 42.23 32.13
CA LEU A 786 24.00 41.68 33.41
C LEU A 786 23.84 42.70 34.57
N GLY A 787 23.89 43.99 34.23
CA GLY A 787 23.69 45.11 35.14
C GLY A 787 23.74 46.46 34.40
N PRO A 788 23.49 47.59 35.09
CA PRO A 788 23.47 48.91 34.45
C PRO A 788 24.89 49.40 34.12
N GLY A 789 25.24 49.40 32.83
CA GLY A 789 26.55 49.86 32.34
C GLY A 789 27.60 48.77 32.19
N ASP A 790 27.25 47.50 32.39
CA ASP A 790 28.12 46.37 32.06
C ASP A 790 28.19 46.18 30.54
N LEU A 791 29.41 46.05 30.01
CA LEU A 791 29.64 45.54 28.66
C LEU A 791 29.19 44.06 28.59
N GLY A 792 28.79 43.60 27.41
CA GLY A 792 28.35 42.24 27.19
C GLY A 792 29.49 41.21 27.24
N PRO A 793 29.23 39.95 26.84
CA PRO A 793 30.23 38.88 26.78
C PRO A 793 31.24 39.06 25.62
N ILE A 794 31.72 40.28 25.38
CA ILE A 794 32.66 40.65 24.32
C ILE A 794 33.98 39.86 24.40
N ASP A 795 34.47 39.54 25.60
CA ASP A 795 35.71 38.78 25.78
C ASP A 795 35.52 37.28 25.46
N GLU A 796 34.31 36.74 25.71
CA GLU A 796 33.93 35.39 25.27
C GLU A 796 33.75 35.34 23.75
N LEU A 797 33.09 36.34 23.17
CA LEU A 797 32.95 36.49 21.72
C LEU A 797 34.31 36.59 21.02
N ARG A 798 35.23 37.42 21.53
CA ARG A 798 36.61 37.51 21.07
C ARG A 798 37.33 36.17 21.17
N GLY A 799 37.14 35.43 22.26
CA GLY A 799 37.64 34.07 22.41
C GLY A 799 37.10 33.10 21.36
N MET A 800 35.81 33.18 21.03
CA MET A 800 35.20 32.37 19.98
C MET A 800 35.65 32.77 18.56
N ILE A 801 35.91 34.05 18.28
CA ILE A 801 36.43 34.47 16.96
C ILE A 801 37.90 34.08 16.82
N GLY A 802 38.75 34.43 17.80
CA GLY A 802 40.17 34.08 17.80
C GLY A 802 40.43 32.56 17.78
N GLY A 803 39.59 31.78 18.46
CA GLY A 803 39.63 30.31 18.41
C GLY A 803 39.31 29.72 17.03
N ALA A 804 38.54 30.42 16.20
CA ALA A 804 38.23 30.01 14.83
C ALA A 804 39.24 30.55 13.80
N TYR A 805 39.75 31.77 14.02
CA TYR A 805 40.73 32.46 13.17
C TYR A 805 41.94 31.59 12.84
N ASN A 806 42.52 30.92 13.85
CA ASN A 806 43.65 29.99 13.73
C ASN A 806 44.76 30.49 12.78
N PHE A 807 45.34 31.67 13.07
CA PHE A 807 46.40 32.31 12.28
C PHE A 807 46.00 32.69 10.82
N GLY A 808 44.69 32.84 10.56
CA GLY A 808 44.16 33.25 9.25
C GLY A 808 43.60 32.12 8.39
N ASP A 809 43.77 30.87 8.82
CA ASP A 809 43.20 29.69 8.15
C ASP A 809 41.67 29.59 8.29
N TRP A 810 41.07 30.30 9.26
CA TRP A 810 39.63 30.28 9.60
C TRP A 810 39.03 28.87 9.83
N ASN A 811 39.90 27.90 10.14
CA ASN A 811 39.57 26.48 10.30
C ASN A 811 39.62 25.99 11.75
N GLY A 812 39.64 26.88 12.74
CA GLY A 812 39.55 26.54 14.16
C GLY A 812 38.13 26.23 14.67
N ALA A 813 37.93 26.22 15.99
CA ALA A 813 36.62 26.03 16.64
C ALA A 813 36.16 27.34 17.26
N GLY A 814 34.87 27.68 17.13
CA GLY A 814 34.36 29.02 17.44
C GLY A 814 33.52 29.62 16.30
N ILE A 815 33.66 30.93 16.06
CA ILE A 815 32.91 31.70 15.05
C ILE A 815 33.88 32.19 13.97
N GLY A 816 33.71 31.73 12.74
CA GLY A 816 34.59 32.07 11.62
C GLY A 816 33.84 32.30 10.30
N SER A 817 34.61 32.51 9.24
CA SER A 817 34.11 32.68 7.87
C SER A 817 34.90 31.78 6.93
N SER A 818 34.20 30.94 6.15
CA SER A 818 34.81 30.10 5.12
C SER A 818 35.24 30.83 3.84
N VAL A 819 35.01 32.15 3.77
CA VAL A 819 35.41 33.01 2.63
C VAL A 819 36.37 34.15 3.03
N ALA A 820 36.60 34.35 4.33
CA ALA A 820 37.67 35.19 4.83
C ALA A 820 39.04 34.66 4.39
N THR A 821 40.04 35.55 4.34
CA THR A 821 41.39 35.22 3.84
C THR A 821 42.46 35.75 4.79
N PRO A 822 43.62 35.09 4.94
CA PRO A 822 44.53 35.30 6.08
C PRO A 822 44.98 36.74 6.37
N SER A 823 44.92 37.65 5.39
CA SER A 823 45.40 39.02 5.50
C SER A 823 44.50 40.10 4.89
N ALA A 824 43.31 39.75 4.36
CA ALA A 824 42.44 40.73 3.68
C ALA A 824 40.98 40.74 4.15
N PHE A 825 40.47 39.66 4.77
CA PHE A 825 39.11 39.62 5.31
C PHE A 825 39.06 38.85 6.64
N ALA A 826 38.20 39.30 7.53
CA ALA A 826 38.14 38.96 8.94
C ALA A 826 36.70 39.06 9.49
N LEU A 827 36.53 38.75 10.77
CA LEU A 827 35.32 39.05 11.53
C LEU A 827 35.61 40.16 12.56
N GLY A 828 35.25 41.39 12.22
CA GLY A 828 35.31 42.51 13.16
C GLY A 828 34.16 42.44 14.16
N TYR A 829 34.37 42.92 15.39
CA TYR A 829 33.36 42.84 16.45
C TYR A 829 33.40 44.06 17.38
N GLY A 830 32.24 44.41 17.94
CA GLY A 830 32.10 45.56 18.83
C GLY A 830 30.73 45.67 19.49
N GLU A 831 30.59 46.59 20.44
CA GLU A 831 29.31 46.89 21.09
C GLU A 831 28.59 48.02 20.37
N ALA A 832 27.30 47.86 20.06
CA ALA A 832 26.48 48.94 19.49
C ALA A 832 26.45 50.19 20.38
N LEU A 833 26.59 50.03 21.71
CA LEU A 833 26.72 51.14 22.66
C LEU A 833 28.00 51.97 22.42
N LEU A 834 29.14 51.32 22.18
CA LEU A 834 30.43 51.99 22.00
C LEU A 834 30.52 52.66 20.63
N LEU A 835 29.97 52.00 19.60
CA LEU A 835 29.91 52.50 18.22
C LEU A 835 28.75 53.50 17.99
N GLY A 836 27.91 53.76 19.00
CA GLY A 836 26.78 54.69 18.92
C GLY A 836 25.64 54.26 17.98
N LEU A 837 25.60 52.99 17.59
CA LEU A 837 24.71 52.46 16.55
C LEU A 837 23.31 52.12 17.09
N THR A 838 22.29 52.41 16.28
CA THR A 838 20.88 52.04 16.53
C THR A 838 20.29 51.12 15.45
N SER A 839 21.03 50.91 14.36
CA SER A 839 20.75 49.93 13.32
C SER A 839 22.06 49.35 12.79
N PHE A 840 22.10 48.05 12.54
CA PHE A 840 23.26 47.37 11.99
C PHE A 840 22.81 46.31 10.99
N SER A 841 23.31 46.39 9.76
CA SER A 841 23.14 45.38 8.69
C SER A 841 21.71 44.82 8.55
N GLY A 842 20.72 45.70 8.52
CA GLY A 842 19.29 45.36 8.34
C GLY A 842 18.53 45.00 9.63
N GLN A 843 19.17 45.02 10.79
CA GLN A 843 18.56 44.80 12.11
C GLN A 843 18.50 46.09 12.93
N THR A 844 17.52 46.21 13.83
CA THR A 844 17.55 47.20 14.92
C THR A 844 18.44 46.69 16.06
N VAL A 845 19.26 47.60 16.60
CA VAL A 845 20.21 47.30 17.68
C VAL A 845 20.11 48.37 18.77
N ASP A 846 20.52 48.00 19.97
CA ASP A 846 20.41 48.79 21.19
C ASP A 846 21.68 48.69 22.03
N GLN A 847 21.67 49.28 23.23
CA GLN A 847 22.81 49.29 24.15
C GLN A 847 23.19 47.90 24.72
N THR A 848 22.49 46.85 24.28
CA THR A 848 22.65 45.44 24.69
C THR A 848 22.82 44.53 23.46
N SER A 849 23.40 45.07 22.39
CA SER A 849 23.60 44.40 21.11
C SER A 849 25.08 44.34 20.73
N LEU A 850 25.68 43.15 20.86
CA LEU A 850 26.99 42.84 20.30
C LEU A 850 26.87 42.64 18.78
N LEU A 851 27.81 43.23 18.05
CA LEU A 851 27.85 43.26 16.59
C LEU A 851 29.07 42.48 16.08
N ILE A 852 28.90 41.77 14.98
CA ILE A 852 29.97 41.09 14.25
C ILE A 852 29.79 41.41 12.76
N ARG A 853 30.84 41.92 12.11
CA ARG A 853 30.84 42.23 10.67
C ARG A 853 31.84 41.36 9.91
N TYR A 854 31.45 40.87 8.74
CA TYR A 854 32.41 40.37 7.75
C TYR A 854 33.08 41.56 7.06
N THR A 855 34.32 41.86 7.43
CA THR A 855 35.04 43.06 6.95
C THR A 855 36.53 42.79 6.74
N ARG A 856 37.31 43.82 6.44
CA ARG A 856 38.76 43.79 6.28
C ARG A 856 39.47 43.88 7.63
N PHE A 857 40.69 43.37 7.71
CA PHE A 857 41.54 43.72 8.84
C PHE A 857 41.85 45.22 8.80
N GLY A 858 41.64 45.91 9.91
CA GLY A 858 41.78 47.36 10.00
C GLY A 858 40.48 48.11 10.25
N ASP A 859 39.32 47.59 9.83
CA ASP A 859 38.00 48.23 10.01
C ASP A 859 37.55 48.15 11.48
N SER A 860 37.93 49.13 12.30
CA SER A 860 37.76 49.12 13.76
C SER A 860 36.37 49.57 14.21
N ASP A 861 35.76 50.54 13.54
CA ASP A 861 34.43 51.07 13.88
C ASP A 861 33.29 50.28 13.22
N LEU A 862 33.62 49.35 12.32
CA LEU A 862 32.73 48.49 11.56
C LEU A 862 31.92 49.25 10.50
N ASP A 863 32.42 50.33 9.90
CA ASP A 863 31.78 50.99 8.75
C ASP A 863 31.91 50.19 7.43
N GLY A 864 32.97 49.40 7.28
CA GLY A 864 33.28 48.59 6.09
C GLY A 864 34.43 49.09 5.20
N GLN A 865 35.17 50.12 5.64
CA GLN A 865 36.37 50.69 5.03
C GLN A 865 37.61 50.40 5.89
N VAL A 866 38.77 51.01 5.57
CA VAL A 866 39.98 50.99 6.42
C VAL A 866 40.71 52.32 6.23
N ASP A 867 40.57 53.26 7.15
CA ASP A 867 41.06 54.63 7.00
C ASP A 867 41.70 55.29 8.25
N LEU A 868 41.72 56.63 8.28
CA LEU A 868 42.38 57.42 9.31
C LEU A 868 41.74 57.27 10.69
N ASP A 869 40.42 57.07 10.78
CA ASP A 869 39.75 56.93 12.08
C ASP A 869 40.09 55.56 12.72
N ASP A 870 40.35 54.54 11.91
CA ASP A 870 40.90 53.25 12.36
C ASP A 870 42.35 53.32 12.84
N LEU A 871 43.19 54.01 12.07
CA LEU A 871 44.58 54.24 12.46
C LEU A 871 44.65 55.10 13.73
N TYR A 872 43.68 56.00 13.94
CA TYR A 872 43.53 56.75 15.17
C TYR A 872 43.10 55.84 16.34
N ALA A 873 42.12 54.95 16.15
CA ALA A 873 41.71 53.97 17.16
C ALA A 873 42.89 53.09 17.61
N LEU A 874 43.62 52.49 16.66
CA LEU A 874 44.82 51.70 16.93
C LEU A 874 45.93 52.53 17.60
N ALA A 875 46.16 53.78 17.17
CA ALA A 875 47.21 54.63 17.74
C ALA A 875 46.91 55.06 19.18
N MET A 876 45.64 55.20 19.57
CA MET A 876 45.24 55.57 20.94
C MET A 876 45.44 54.44 21.95
N HIS A 877 45.41 53.18 21.51
CA HIS A 877 45.56 52.00 22.37
C HIS A 877 46.91 51.27 22.19
N TRP A 878 47.84 51.86 21.43
CA TRP A 878 49.15 51.30 21.10
C TRP A 878 49.94 50.80 22.32
N GLN A 879 50.37 49.53 22.28
CA GLN A 879 51.02 48.81 23.38
C GLN A 879 50.16 48.68 24.65
N THR A 880 48.83 48.67 24.49
CA THR A 880 47.88 48.34 25.56
C THR A 880 46.95 47.18 25.15
N SER A 881 46.14 46.70 26.08
CA SER A 881 45.20 45.59 25.85
C SER A 881 43.78 46.11 25.67
N ASP A 882 43.29 46.05 24.43
CA ASP A 882 41.93 46.44 24.06
C ASP A 882 41.22 45.29 23.31
N TYR A 883 40.20 45.62 22.52
CA TYR A 883 39.48 44.75 21.59
C TYR A 883 39.64 45.27 20.15
N TRP A 884 38.90 44.68 19.22
CA TRP A 884 38.93 45.06 17.79
C TRP A 884 38.60 46.55 17.55
N THR A 885 37.63 47.10 18.28
CA THR A 885 37.30 48.55 18.25
C THR A 885 38.40 49.46 18.80
N GLY A 886 39.40 48.90 19.49
CA GLY A 886 40.62 49.60 19.92
C GLY A 886 41.84 49.29 19.06
N GLY A 887 41.70 48.45 18.03
CA GLY A 887 42.79 48.07 17.11
C GLY A 887 43.43 46.69 17.34
N ASP A 888 42.85 45.78 18.15
CA ASP A 888 43.25 44.36 18.17
C ASP A 888 42.65 43.62 16.96
N PHE A 889 43.40 43.62 15.85
CA PHE A 889 43.00 42.97 14.60
C PHE A 889 43.49 41.51 14.50
N ASN A 890 44.34 41.06 15.42
CA ASN A 890 44.87 39.69 15.47
C ASN A 890 44.22 38.77 16.54
N TYR A 891 43.31 39.33 17.36
CA TYR A 891 42.50 38.68 18.41
C TYR A 891 43.26 38.26 19.70
N ASP A 892 44.48 38.75 19.90
CA ASP A 892 45.33 38.36 21.03
C ASP A 892 45.25 39.30 22.25
N ARG A 893 44.45 40.38 22.15
CA ARG A 893 44.25 41.44 23.17
C ARG A 893 45.53 42.25 23.44
N PHE A 894 46.42 42.45 22.47
CA PHE A 894 47.54 43.38 22.64
C PHE A 894 47.88 44.14 21.33
N VAL A 895 47.49 45.42 21.28
CA VAL A 895 47.58 46.27 20.09
C VAL A 895 49.04 46.61 19.78
N ASP A 896 49.63 45.97 18.76
CA ASP A 896 51.03 46.20 18.37
C ASP A 896 51.29 46.26 16.86
N VAL A 897 52.56 46.10 16.46
CA VAL A 897 53.03 46.15 15.08
C VAL A 897 52.39 45.09 14.18
N ARG A 898 51.86 44.00 14.75
CA ARG A 898 51.11 42.96 14.03
C ARG A 898 49.76 43.47 13.55
N ASP A 899 49.05 44.21 14.39
CA ASP A 899 47.76 44.81 14.05
C ASP A 899 47.94 45.98 13.08
N LEU A 900 48.96 46.81 13.31
CA LEU A 900 49.33 47.89 12.39
C LEU A 900 49.71 47.34 11.00
N TYR A 901 50.35 46.17 10.94
CA TYR A 901 50.64 45.47 9.68
C TYR A 901 49.36 45.00 8.99
N LEU A 902 48.43 44.38 9.72
CA LEU A 902 47.15 43.90 9.19
C LEU A 902 46.26 45.05 8.67
N LEU A 903 46.19 46.18 9.38
CA LEU A 903 45.54 47.42 8.93
C LEU A 903 46.25 48.00 7.69
N ALA A 904 47.58 48.13 7.72
CA ALA A 904 48.35 48.71 6.61
C ALA A 904 48.26 47.89 5.32
N MET A 905 48.03 46.56 5.41
CA MET A 905 47.76 45.72 4.23
C MET A 905 46.42 46.01 3.54
N ASN A 906 45.47 46.63 4.24
CA ASN A 906 44.10 46.89 3.77
C ASN A 906 43.77 48.37 3.61
N TRP A 907 44.70 49.26 3.99
CA TRP A 907 44.58 50.72 3.91
C TRP A 907 43.91 51.22 2.61
N GLN A 908 42.84 52.00 2.76
CA GLN A 908 42.05 52.58 1.66
C GLN A 908 41.42 51.57 0.69
N GLN A 909 41.35 50.28 1.03
CA GLN A 909 40.61 49.29 0.26
C GLN A 909 39.16 49.20 0.77
N SER A 910 38.19 49.53 -0.08
CA SER A 910 36.77 49.33 0.24
C SER A 910 36.34 47.86 0.11
N SER A 911 35.19 47.54 0.72
CA SER A 911 34.55 46.23 0.69
C SER A 911 33.53 46.04 -0.46
N SER A 912 33.18 47.10 -1.21
CA SER A 912 32.13 47.07 -2.24
C SER A 912 32.60 47.49 -3.64
N ALA A 913 32.06 46.84 -4.68
CA ALA A 913 32.35 47.14 -6.08
C ALA A 913 31.69 48.44 -6.60
N ALA A 914 30.76 49.04 -5.84
CA ALA A 914 30.13 50.31 -6.20
C ALA A 914 31.14 51.48 -6.15
N ALA A 915 32.07 51.44 -5.20
CA ALA A 915 33.02 52.53 -4.94
C ALA A 915 33.84 52.92 -6.17
N LEU A 916 34.24 51.98 -7.03
CA LEU A 916 35.01 52.31 -8.25
C LEU A 916 34.15 53.04 -9.30
N ALA A 917 32.86 52.73 -9.40
CA ALA A 917 31.95 53.44 -10.31
C ALA A 917 31.66 54.87 -9.82
N GLU A 918 31.49 55.06 -8.51
CA GLU A 918 31.27 56.38 -7.91
C GLU A 918 32.55 57.23 -7.85
N ALA A 919 33.73 56.61 -7.68
CA ALA A 919 35.03 57.27 -7.83
C ALA A 919 35.30 57.67 -9.29
N LEU A 920 35.02 56.80 -10.26
CA LEU A 920 35.13 57.14 -11.69
C LEU A 920 34.11 58.21 -12.11
N ALA A 921 32.91 58.23 -11.52
CA ALA A 921 31.91 59.26 -11.76
C ALA A 921 32.30 60.61 -11.13
N SER A 922 32.83 60.64 -9.90
CA SER A 922 33.32 61.86 -9.27
C SER A 922 34.60 62.41 -9.93
N MET A 923 35.36 61.57 -10.64
CA MET A 923 36.48 61.96 -11.51
C MET A 923 36.12 62.11 -13.00
N GLY A 924 34.88 61.84 -13.40
CA GLY A 924 34.35 62.09 -14.76
C GLY A 924 34.84 61.17 -15.89
N LEU A 925 35.18 59.90 -15.62
CA LEU A 925 35.77 58.97 -16.61
C LEU A 925 34.88 57.72 -16.89
N PRO A 926 34.77 57.26 -18.15
CA PRO A 926 34.00 56.07 -18.51
C PRO A 926 34.77 54.76 -18.31
N SER A 927 34.05 53.68 -17.98
CA SER A 927 34.61 52.33 -17.80
C SER A 927 34.72 51.52 -19.10
N VAL A 928 35.66 50.58 -19.14
CA VAL A 928 35.89 49.65 -20.27
C VAL A 928 36.21 48.25 -19.72
N SER A 929 35.67 47.20 -20.33
CA SER A 929 35.89 45.79 -19.95
C SER A 929 36.66 45.01 -21.03
N VAL A 930 37.44 44.01 -20.60
CA VAL A 930 38.23 43.10 -21.46
C VAL A 930 38.18 41.68 -20.83
N PRO A 931 38.09 40.57 -21.61
CA PRO A 931 37.60 39.28 -21.09
C PRO A 931 38.65 38.16 -20.88
N GLU A 932 38.13 36.97 -20.53
CA GLU A 932 38.77 35.68 -20.17
C GLU A 932 39.77 35.09 -21.19
N PRO A 933 40.56 34.06 -20.81
CA PRO A 933 40.16 32.69 -21.21
C PRO A 933 40.51 31.54 -20.22
N GLY A 934 39.83 30.39 -20.36
CA GLY A 934 40.14 29.12 -19.68
C GLY A 934 40.41 27.94 -20.64
N TRP A 935 40.90 26.80 -20.13
CA TRP A 935 41.20 25.54 -20.86
C TRP A 935 40.97 24.29 -19.97
N GLY A 936 40.91 23.08 -20.55
CA GLY A 936 40.67 21.81 -19.83
C GLY A 936 41.17 20.54 -20.55
N MET A 937 40.54 19.37 -20.29
CA MET A 937 40.88 17.99 -20.79
C MET A 937 42.02 17.28 -20.02
N ILE A 938 42.18 15.93 -19.90
CA ILE A 938 41.46 14.74 -20.45
C ILE A 938 41.63 13.48 -19.51
N ALA A 939 41.04 12.30 -19.83
CA ALA A 939 40.99 11.07 -18.98
C ALA A 939 41.69 9.80 -19.58
N ILE A 940 41.68 8.64 -18.89
CA ILE A 940 41.99 7.24 -19.36
C ILE A 940 41.56 6.14 -18.32
N ALA A 941 41.48 4.84 -18.69
CA ALA A 941 40.92 3.68 -17.91
C ALA A 941 41.92 2.46 -17.76
N GLU A 942 41.64 1.16 -17.46
CA GLU A 942 40.43 0.28 -17.50
C GLU A 942 40.63 -1.13 -16.79
N THR A 943 39.52 -1.90 -16.55
CA THR A 943 39.34 -3.41 -16.38
C THR A 943 40.17 -4.26 -15.35
N MET A 944 39.92 -5.57 -15.01
CA MET A 944 38.92 -6.62 -15.37
C MET A 944 38.65 -7.73 -14.28
N ALA A 945 37.40 -8.23 -14.19
CA ALA A 945 36.82 -9.62 -14.04
C ALA A 945 37.40 -10.83 -13.22
N GLY A 946 36.49 -11.73 -12.75
CA GLY A 946 36.71 -13.15 -12.31
C GLY A 946 35.48 -13.84 -11.63
N ALA A 947 35.22 -15.18 -11.77
CA ALA A 947 33.95 -15.82 -11.29
C ALA A 947 33.89 -17.39 -11.12
N GLY A 948 32.90 -17.92 -10.35
CA GLY A 948 32.29 -19.30 -10.40
C GLY A 948 32.45 -20.23 -9.15
N VAL A 949 31.75 -21.38 -8.93
CA VAL A 949 30.50 -22.02 -9.46
C VAL A 949 30.06 -23.28 -8.62
N ARG A 950 28.74 -23.46 -8.31
CA ARG A 950 27.85 -24.68 -7.99
C ARG A 950 28.40 -25.92 -7.18
N SER A 951 27.70 -27.02 -6.76
CA SER A 951 26.34 -27.67 -6.86
C SER A 951 26.24 -28.82 -5.77
N ARG A 952 25.20 -29.65 -5.48
CA ARG A 952 23.69 -29.77 -5.56
C ARG A 952 23.29 -31.24 -5.15
N ARG A 953 22.07 -31.55 -4.60
CA ARG A 953 21.38 -32.90 -4.33
C ARG A 953 21.16 -33.28 -2.82
N ARG A 954 20.20 -34.14 -2.37
CA ARG A 954 19.10 -34.97 -2.99
C ARG A 954 17.93 -35.26 -1.99
N SER A 955 16.85 -35.93 -2.43
CA SER A 955 15.61 -36.28 -1.66
C SER A 955 15.06 -37.69 -1.97
N THR A 956 14.01 -38.16 -1.25
CA THR A 956 13.19 -39.37 -1.55
C THR A 956 11.79 -39.33 -0.89
N SER A 957 10.73 -39.81 -1.57
CA SER A 957 9.40 -40.12 -0.98
C SER A 957 8.59 -41.12 -1.83
N ARG A 958 7.42 -41.62 -1.37
CA ARG A 958 6.66 -42.78 -1.94
C ARG A 958 5.15 -42.50 -2.10
N ARG A 959 4.41 -43.28 -2.93
CA ARG A 959 3.04 -42.92 -3.40
C ARG A 959 2.05 -44.10 -3.60
N ILE A 960 0.73 -43.80 -3.61
CA ILE A 960 -0.45 -44.69 -3.79
C ILE A 960 -1.46 -44.09 -4.82
N ALA A 961 -2.40 -44.88 -5.36
CA ALA A 961 -3.29 -44.59 -6.51
C ALA A 961 -4.63 -43.83 -6.20
N ARG A 962 -5.41 -43.48 -7.24
CA ARG A 962 -6.62 -42.61 -7.20
C ARG A 962 -7.77 -43.01 -8.18
N SER A 963 -8.94 -42.38 -8.02
CA SER A 963 -10.19 -42.53 -8.79
C SER A 963 -10.42 -41.42 -9.86
N ARG A 964 -11.61 -41.40 -10.52
CA ARG A 964 -12.02 -40.38 -11.51
C ARG A 964 -12.19 -38.97 -10.88
N PRO A 965 -11.83 -37.87 -11.58
CA PRO A 965 -11.91 -36.49 -11.08
C PRO A 965 -13.22 -35.70 -11.36
N LYS A 966 -13.59 -34.81 -10.43
CA LYS A 966 -14.49 -33.66 -10.55
C LYS A 966 -13.71 -32.39 -10.15
N ALA A 967 -13.41 -31.48 -11.07
CA ALA A 967 -12.29 -30.56 -10.85
C ALA A 967 -12.49 -29.09 -11.26
N TRP A 968 -11.63 -28.20 -10.77
CA TRP A 968 -11.49 -26.80 -11.22
C TRP A 968 -10.06 -26.49 -11.67
N VAL A 969 -9.91 -25.52 -12.57
CA VAL A 969 -8.61 -24.91 -12.92
C VAL A 969 -8.31 -23.74 -11.98
N TRP A 970 -7.12 -23.75 -11.42
CA TRP A 970 -6.60 -22.78 -10.45
C TRP A 970 -5.53 -21.88 -11.08
N HIS A 971 -5.60 -20.59 -10.77
CA HIS A 971 -4.55 -19.63 -11.11
C HIS A 971 -3.61 -19.40 -9.93
N GLY A 972 -2.31 -19.52 -10.17
CA GLY A 972 -1.27 -19.55 -9.14
C GLY A 972 -0.82 -18.22 -8.57
N TRP A 973 -1.78 -17.35 -8.27
CA TRP A 973 -1.60 -16.01 -7.72
C TRP A 973 -1.55 -16.01 -6.19
#